data_AF-A0AA39H688-F1
#
_entry.id   AF-A0AA39H688-F1
#
_cell.length_a   1.000
_cell.length_b   1.000
_cell.length_c   1.000
_cell.angle_alpha   90.00
_cell.angle_beta   90.00
_cell.angle_gamma   90.00
#
_symmetry.space_group_name_H-M   'P 1'
#
loop_
_entity.id
_entity.type
_entity.pdbx_description
1 polymer ?
#
loop_
_entity_poly.entity_id
_entity_poly.type
_entity_poly.pdbx_seq_one_letter_code
_entity_poly.pdbx_strand_id
1 'polypeptide(L)'
;MKKGMLRSPETRLVEDLPEIIYYFLTVAFCWPDYTVRRLAEGTVKSTALSDPVQFVSNLFSYAYNALTESGLDQMMEKAYYSVTNQSEKQEFSLPGRLFRALAVFLFKQVDLDSTSVEQCRKLMVSSLPLCSLPRFVECDGSLWIRTLYRFRCGSEAFFSDEEFCQNLVEIVFATVQLDVKVNMIRLLIAEGDTSSFMNVTIWQKINTLLSAIDISDYYDIPENHYHIFNTPEGVLFNTAVIDENSEENVNAKNLRRDNKAYSYKEQQAEIQLRKELAEKKRAEGKLTKQQEKAIENELKRESEIRQNLKSLEQHAQENEDYLHEIVDHATLRELKSSYLFPEWCEESLEDQIGRTFALLSTLCLDLGCDDEEEELDVDYYRDTMNVSKLLFVLPLLKSVVYSTKWPSSMKFLVVNFIKDAVRKPFIKKDDIGTVPLVEYAQLLLSLIGNHEFSHIFDACNESLGNMADIIEMSDEPTAGVPFYQTLIQYLPDALSDEKRIVALKTLSKLRCTMTSLLKRHQCPDFVHRIFVARFDSSVEVKGLAEQICTDLNVEVNVELCEKLLDDVKFEKINLTAVPEALKAFITVYPNEMNTALIKLKTVYEETKKPSGGEVDQFGRLIVAPKDQSSTRLGYACCFLALA
;
A
#
# COMPACT_ATOMS: atom_id res chain seq x y z
N MET A 1 -29.09 38.69 -23.73
CA MET A 1 -28.94 38.08 -25.07
C MET A 1 -30.23 38.22 -25.86
N LYS A 2 -30.16 38.70 -27.12
CA LYS A 2 -31.33 38.78 -28.02
C LYS A 2 -31.96 37.38 -28.19
N LYS A 3 -33.29 37.31 -28.11
CA LYS A 3 -34.16 36.11 -28.14
C LYS A 3 -34.07 35.22 -29.40
N GLY A 4 -33.06 35.38 -30.26
CA GLY A 4 -33.03 34.80 -31.60
C GLY A 4 -31.68 34.20 -32.04
N MET A 5 -30.67 34.11 -31.18
CA MET A 5 -29.36 33.61 -31.60
C MET A 5 -29.26 32.09 -31.75
N LEU A 6 -30.26 31.29 -31.35
CA LEU A 6 -30.31 29.84 -31.61
C LEU A 6 -31.70 29.35 -32.08
N ARG A 7 -32.71 30.24 -32.12
CA ARG A 7 -34.11 29.91 -32.48
C ARG A 7 -34.47 30.27 -33.93
N SER A 8 -33.50 30.19 -34.85
CA SER A 8 -33.77 30.33 -36.29
C SER A 8 -34.21 28.96 -36.84
N PRO A 9 -35.24 28.88 -37.70
CA PRO A 9 -35.63 27.64 -38.38
C PRO A 9 -34.64 27.18 -39.45
N GLU A 10 -33.61 27.97 -39.75
CA GLU A 10 -32.55 27.62 -40.71
C GLU A 10 -31.46 26.80 -40.02
N THR A 11 -31.06 25.68 -40.64
CA THR A 11 -29.94 24.84 -40.21
C THR A 11 -28.67 25.68 -40.14
N ARG A 12 -28.02 25.72 -38.98
CA ARG A 12 -26.78 26.48 -38.79
C ARG A 12 -25.56 25.59 -38.95
N LEU A 13 -24.54 26.12 -39.62
CA LEU A 13 -23.22 25.53 -39.62
C LEU A 13 -22.60 25.64 -38.23
N VAL A 14 -22.05 24.54 -37.72
CA VAL A 14 -21.44 24.49 -36.39
C VAL A 14 -20.18 25.35 -36.31
N GLU A 15 -19.46 25.47 -37.43
CA GLU A 15 -18.26 26.31 -37.60
C GLU A 15 -18.56 27.81 -37.41
N ASP A 16 -19.80 28.24 -37.66
CA ASP A 16 -20.23 29.63 -37.53
C ASP A 16 -20.70 29.98 -36.10
N LEU A 17 -20.70 29.02 -35.16
CA LEU A 17 -21.13 29.26 -33.78
C LEU A 17 -19.99 29.91 -32.95
N PRO A 18 -20.19 31.12 -32.41
CA PRO A 18 -19.20 31.75 -31.54
C PRO A 18 -18.91 30.92 -30.29
N GLU A 19 -17.64 30.86 -29.90
CA GLU A 19 -17.13 30.16 -28.70
C GLU A 19 -17.93 30.51 -27.42
N ILE A 20 -18.35 31.77 -27.33
CA ILE A 20 -19.13 32.29 -26.20
C ILE A 20 -20.45 31.52 -25.99
N ILE A 21 -21.01 30.91 -27.03
CA ILE A 21 -22.23 30.10 -26.91
C ILE A 21 -21.95 28.85 -26.07
N TYR A 22 -20.83 28.16 -26.29
CA TYR A 22 -20.46 26.96 -25.54
C TYR A 22 -20.19 27.29 -24.07
N TYR A 23 -19.54 28.43 -23.81
CA TYR A 23 -19.37 28.94 -22.46
C TYR A 23 -20.71 29.22 -21.77
N PHE A 24 -21.62 29.96 -22.41
CA PHE A 24 -22.94 30.26 -21.82
C PHE A 24 -23.78 29.01 -21.59
N LEU A 25 -23.73 28.04 -22.50
CA LEU A 25 -24.41 26.76 -22.32
C LEU A 25 -23.83 26.03 -21.11
N THR A 26 -22.51 25.91 -21.00
CA THR A 26 -21.83 25.28 -19.86
C THR A 26 -22.26 25.92 -18.54
N VAL A 27 -22.22 27.25 -18.46
CA VAL A 27 -22.67 28.01 -17.29
C VAL A 27 -24.15 27.75 -16.98
N ALA A 28 -25.01 27.75 -18.01
CA ALA A 28 -26.45 27.53 -17.83
C ALA A 28 -26.77 26.10 -17.37
N PHE A 29 -26.00 25.09 -17.80
CA PHE A 29 -26.11 23.71 -17.34
C PHE A 29 -25.65 23.53 -15.90
N CYS A 30 -24.68 24.32 -15.46
CA CYS A 30 -24.18 24.31 -14.07
C CYS A 30 -24.93 25.28 -13.15
N TRP A 31 -25.93 26.02 -13.64
CA TRP A 31 -26.66 27.04 -12.89
C TRP A 31 -27.45 26.43 -11.71
N PRO A 32 -27.55 27.08 -10.53
CA PRO A 32 -28.26 26.52 -9.36
C PRO A 32 -29.76 26.34 -9.58
N ASP A 33 -30.41 27.23 -10.32
CA ASP A 33 -31.83 27.13 -10.66
C ASP A 33 -32.09 26.05 -11.73
N TYR A 34 -32.92 25.07 -11.39
CA TYR A 34 -33.35 23.99 -12.28
C TYR A 34 -34.02 24.48 -13.58
N THR A 35 -34.77 25.58 -13.51
CA THR A 35 -35.46 26.18 -14.64
C THR A 35 -34.48 26.67 -15.70
N VAL A 36 -33.35 27.25 -15.28
CA VAL A 36 -32.28 27.70 -16.18
C VAL A 36 -31.65 26.51 -16.89
N ARG A 37 -31.34 25.44 -16.15
CA ARG A 37 -30.81 24.19 -16.73
C ARG A 37 -31.77 23.60 -17.76
N ARG A 38 -33.07 23.56 -17.46
CA ARG A 38 -34.11 23.06 -18.37
C ARG A 38 -34.27 23.94 -19.62
N LEU A 39 -34.08 25.26 -19.50
CA LEU A 39 -34.07 26.17 -20.64
C LEU A 39 -32.84 25.95 -21.53
N ALA A 40 -31.67 25.66 -20.94
CA ALA A 40 -30.48 25.28 -21.69
C ALA A 40 -30.70 23.98 -22.48
N GLU A 41 -31.23 22.94 -21.84
CA GLU A 41 -31.61 21.69 -22.52
C GLU A 41 -32.59 21.93 -23.67
N GLY A 42 -33.65 22.72 -23.41
CA GLY A 42 -34.66 23.04 -24.43
C GLY A 42 -34.08 23.84 -25.60
N THR A 43 -33.07 24.69 -25.33
CA THR A 43 -32.37 25.44 -26.37
C THR A 43 -31.55 24.52 -27.24
N VAL A 44 -30.78 23.59 -26.66
CA VAL A 44 -30.02 22.60 -27.44
C VAL A 44 -30.97 21.72 -28.27
N LYS A 45 -32.04 21.18 -27.67
CA LYS A 45 -33.05 20.34 -28.35
C LYS A 45 -33.78 21.03 -29.50
N SER A 46 -33.95 22.35 -29.44
CA SER A 46 -34.68 23.12 -30.47
C SER A 46 -33.79 23.75 -31.54
N THR A 47 -32.46 23.60 -31.41
CA THR A 47 -31.52 24.15 -32.39
C THR A 47 -31.33 23.15 -33.53
N ALA A 48 -31.61 23.57 -34.76
CA ALA A 48 -31.28 22.79 -35.96
C ALA A 48 -29.79 22.97 -36.30
N LEU A 49 -28.99 21.93 -36.05
CA LEU A 49 -27.54 21.93 -36.26
C LEU A 49 -27.18 21.13 -37.52
N SER A 50 -26.20 21.62 -38.29
CA SER A 50 -25.68 20.92 -39.46
C SER A 50 -24.91 19.64 -39.09
N ASP A 51 -24.22 19.66 -37.95
CA ASP A 51 -23.45 18.53 -37.41
C ASP A 51 -23.62 18.44 -35.87
N PRO A 52 -24.61 17.67 -35.40
CA PRO A 52 -24.84 17.48 -33.97
C PRO A 52 -23.63 16.90 -33.21
N VAL A 53 -22.82 16.05 -33.86
CA VAL A 53 -21.67 15.39 -33.21
C VAL A 53 -20.57 16.40 -32.97
N GLN A 54 -20.27 17.23 -33.96
CA GLN A 54 -19.28 18.29 -33.83
C GLN A 54 -19.66 19.27 -32.71
N PHE A 55 -20.93 19.67 -32.67
CA PHE A 55 -21.42 20.59 -31.65
C PHE A 55 -21.30 20.00 -30.25
N VAL A 56 -21.71 18.74 -30.06
CA VAL A 56 -21.63 18.06 -28.77
C VAL A 56 -20.17 17.86 -28.33
N SER A 57 -19.29 17.46 -29.26
CA SER A 57 -17.85 17.31 -29.00
C SER A 57 -17.23 18.62 -28.52
N ASN A 58 -17.51 19.73 -29.23
CA ASN A 58 -17.06 21.05 -28.82
C ASN A 58 -17.55 21.42 -27.42
N LEU A 59 -18.83 21.14 -27.11
CA LEU A 59 -19.41 21.47 -25.81
C LEU A 59 -18.79 20.65 -24.67
N PHE A 60 -18.40 19.39 -24.89
CA PHE A 60 -17.63 18.61 -23.92
C PHE A 60 -16.26 19.24 -23.62
N SER A 61 -15.49 19.55 -24.66
CA SER A 61 -14.17 20.18 -24.50
C SER A 61 -14.27 21.54 -23.81
N TYR A 62 -15.25 22.36 -24.21
CA TYR A 62 -15.51 23.65 -23.56
C TYR A 62 -15.93 23.51 -22.10
N ALA A 63 -16.75 22.52 -21.76
CA ALA A 63 -17.17 22.30 -20.38
C ALA A 63 -15.99 21.93 -19.47
N TYR A 64 -15.05 21.12 -19.99
CA TYR A 64 -13.82 20.79 -19.28
C TYR A 64 -12.90 22.01 -19.14
N ASN A 65 -12.61 22.71 -20.24
CA ASN A 65 -11.73 23.88 -20.22
C ASN A 65 -12.30 25.04 -19.39
N ALA A 66 -13.63 25.19 -19.33
CA ALA A 66 -14.25 26.20 -18.48
C ALA A 66 -13.93 25.97 -17.00
N LEU A 67 -13.81 24.71 -16.56
CA LEU A 67 -13.43 24.35 -15.19
C LEU A 67 -11.95 24.56 -14.93
N THR A 68 -11.09 24.13 -15.84
CA THR A 68 -9.64 24.08 -15.63
C THR A 68 -8.94 25.40 -15.94
N GLU A 69 -9.42 26.16 -16.93
CA GLU A 69 -8.75 27.37 -17.42
C GLU A 69 -9.56 28.65 -17.11
N SER A 70 -10.89 28.58 -17.18
CA SER A 70 -11.74 29.79 -17.10
C SER A 70 -12.28 30.10 -15.69
N GLY A 71 -11.93 29.31 -14.67
CA GLY A 71 -12.33 29.54 -13.28
C GLY A 71 -13.84 29.42 -13.04
N LEU A 72 -14.52 28.46 -13.69
CA LEU A 72 -15.98 28.30 -13.59
C LEU A 72 -16.47 28.09 -12.15
N ASP A 73 -15.74 27.35 -11.30
CA ASP A 73 -16.09 27.16 -9.89
C ASP A 73 -16.15 28.51 -9.14
N GLN A 74 -15.11 29.33 -9.28
CA GLN A 74 -15.01 30.67 -8.68
C GLN A 74 -16.10 31.62 -9.19
N MET A 75 -16.46 31.52 -10.48
CA MET A 75 -17.53 32.32 -11.06
C MET A 75 -18.90 31.92 -10.49
N MET A 76 -19.14 30.63 -10.34
CA MET A 76 -20.44 30.09 -9.91
C MET A 76 -20.66 30.19 -8.40
N GLU A 77 -19.59 30.29 -7.62
CA GLU A 77 -19.60 30.44 -6.16
C GLU A 77 -20.60 31.52 -5.68
N LYS A 78 -20.51 32.73 -6.23
CA LYS A 78 -21.42 33.85 -5.88
C LYS A 78 -22.88 33.56 -6.23
N ALA A 79 -23.12 32.89 -7.35
CA ALA A 79 -24.47 32.53 -7.77
C ALA A 79 -25.08 31.48 -6.84
N TYR A 80 -24.29 30.51 -6.37
CA TYR A 80 -24.74 29.49 -5.43
C TYR A 80 -24.96 30.05 -4.02
N TYR A 81 -24.04 30.87 -3.48
CA TYR A 81 -24.22 31.48 -2.16
C TYR A 81 -25.42 32.42 -2.07
N SER A 82 -25.74 33.13 -3.15
CA SER A 82 -26.95 33.97 -3.22
C SER A 82 -28.27 33.17 -3.10
N VAL A 83 -28.21 31.86 -3.37
CA VAL A 83 -29.37 30.94 -3.35
C VAL A 83 -29.36 30.04 -2.09
N THR A 84 -28.20 29.71 -1.54
CA THR A 84 -28.05 28.70 -0.46
C THR A 84 -27.85 29.27 0.96
N ASN A 85 -27.70 30.60 1.14
CA ASN A 85 -27.46 31.24 2.45
C ASN A 85 -26.27 30.62 3.25
N GLN A 86 -25.23 30.16 2.57
CA GLN A 86 -24.02 29.59 3.21
C GLN A 86 -22.92 30.65 3.37
N SER A 87 -22.11 30.56 4.43
CA SER A 87 -21.03 31.51 4.72
C SER A 87 -19.73 31.18 3.97
N GLU A 88 -18.98 32.22 3.59
CA GLU A 88 -17.71 32.24 2.82
C GLU A 88 -16.50 31.49 3.43
N LYS A 89 -16.69 30.50 4.31
CA LYS A 89 -15.61 29.84 5.07
C LYS A 89 -15.13 28.48 4.51
N GLN A 90 -15.71 28.00 3.41
CA GLN A 90 -15.31 26.74 2.75
C GLN A 90 -15.01 26.97 1.27
N GLU A 91 -14.00 26.26 0.75
CA GLU A 91 -13.64 26.28 -0.67
C GLU A 91 -14.79 25.68 -1.50
N PHE A 92 -15.38 26.49 -2.39
CA PHE A 92 -16.56 26.11 -3.17
C PHE A 92 -16.17 25.32 -4.43
N SER A 93 -16.86 24.21 -4.67
CA SER A 93 -16.77 23.45 -5.92
C SER A 93 -18.15 23.09 -6.46
N LEU A 94 -18.32 23.15 -7.78
CA LEU A 94 -19.56 22.74 -8.43
C LEU A 94 -19.80 21.24 -8.24
N PRO A 95 -21.02 20.82 -7.84
CA PRO A 95 -21.34 19.41 -7.63
C PRO A 95 -21.16 18.56 -8.89
N GLY A 96 -20.46 17.43 -8.75
CA GLY A 96 -20.21 16.47 -9.83
C GLY A 96 -21.45 15.96 -10.58
N ARG A 97 -22.56 15.82 -9.86
CA ARG A 97 -23.88 15.44 -10.42
C ARG A 97 -24.36 16.33 -11.57
N LEU A 98 -23.92 17.59 -11.62
CA LEU A 98 -24.28 18.51 -12.71
C LEU A 98 -23.54 18.17 -14.00
N PHE A 99 -22.25 17.85 -13.90
CA PHE A 99 -21.45 17.41 -15.05
C PHE A 99 -21.90 16.05 -15.55
N ARG A 100 -22.26 15.13 -14.65
CA ARG A 100 -22.93 13.88 -15.02
C ARG A 100 -24.22 14.12 -15.79
N ALA A 101 -25.09 15.00 -15.29
CA ALA A 101 -26.37 15.31 -15.94
C ALA A 101 -26.15 15.94 -17.33
N LEU A 102 -25.17 16.84 -17.46
CA LEU A 102 -24.73 17.41 -18.73
C LEU A 102 -24.28 16.30 -19.71
N ALA A 103 -23.34 15.44 -19.29
CA ALA A 103 -22.81 14.37 -20.14
C ALA A 103 -23.91 13.40 -20.62
N VAL A 104 -24.80 12.96 -19.71
CA VAL A 104 -25.95 12.10 -20.06
C VAL A 104 -26.89 12.80 -21.05
N PHE A 105 -27.13 14.10 -20.89
CA PHE A 105 -27.95 14.87 -21.81
C PHE A 105 -27.30 14.98 -23.20
N LEU A 106 -26.01 15.27 -23.24
CA LEU A 106 -25.22 15.46 -24.46
C LEU A 106 -25.12 14.18 -25.28
N PHE A 107 -24.82 13.04 -24.66
CA PHE A 107 -24.80 11.75 -25.36
C PHE A 107 -26.15 11.38 -25.97
N LYS A 108 -27.28 11.86 -25.41
CA LYS A 108 -28.62 11.66 -25.97
C LYS A 108 -28.96 12.59 -27.14
N GLN A 109 -28.15 13.61 -27.42
CA GLN A 109 -28.36 14.49 -28.57
C GLN A 109 -27.77 13.93 -29.87
N VAL A 110 -26.99 12.85 -29.77
CA VAL A 110 -26.37 12.17 -30.90
C VAL A 110 -27.08 10.84 -31.13
N ASP A 111 -27.45 10.57 -32.38
CA ASP A 111 -27.93 9.25 -32.78
C ASP A 111 -26.74 8.31 -33.00
N LEU A 112 -26.38 7.59 -31.94
CA LEU A 112 -25.20 6.70 -31.92
C LEU A 112 -25.29 5.55 -32.94
N ASP A 113 -26.50 5.22 -33.41
CA ASP A 113 -26.73 4.15 -34.39
C ASP A 113 -26.40 4.56 -35.84
N SER A 114 -26.50 5.86 -36.16
CA SER A 114 -26.29 6.40 -37.52
C SER A 114 -25.00 7.21 -37.67
N THR A 115 -24.23 7.37 -36.58
CA THR A 115 -22.98 8.13 -36.55
C THR A 115 -21.82 7.32 -37.11
N SER A 116 -20.94 7.96 -37.89
CA SER A 116 -19.73 7.30 -38.44
C SER A 116 -18.68 7.05 -37.36
N VAL A 117 -17.79 6.06 -37.57
CA VAL A 117 -16.72 5.72 -36.61
C VAL A 117 -15.86 6.93 -36.25
N GLU A 118 -15.51 7.76 -37.23
CA GLU A 118 -14.69 8.95 -37.03
C GLU A 118 -15.37 10.01 -36.17
N GLN A 119 -16.68 10.21 -36.38
CA GLN A 119 -17.50 11.09 -35.56
C GLN A 119 -17.64 10.55 -34.13
N CYS A 120 -17.78 9.23 -33.96
CA CYS A 120 -17.78 8.60 -32.64
C CYS A 120 -16.42 8.78 -31.92
N ARG A 121 -15.30 8.59 -32.62
CA ARG A 121 -13.94 8.84 -32.11
C ARG A 121 -13.79 10.25 -31.58
N LYS A 122 -14.19 11.24 -32.38
CA LYS A 122 -14.17 12.65 -31.99
C LYS A 122 -14.97 12.94 -30.73
N LEU A 123 -16.17 12.36 -30.63
CA LEU A 123 -17.05 12.50 -29.48
C LEU A 123 -16.46 11.88 -28.21
N MET A 124 -15.85 10.70 -28.33
CA MET A 124 -15.29 9.99 -27.18
C MET A 124 -14.00 10.64 -26.67
N VAL A 125 -13.13 11.08 -27.57
CA VAL A 125 -11.93 11.86 -27.21
C VAL A 125 -12.32 13.13 -26.46
N SER A 126 -13.28 13.88 -26.99
CA SER A 126 -13.68 15.18 -26.42
C SER A 126 -14.38 15.03 -25.06
N SER A 127 -15.09 13.93 -24.83
CA SER A 127 -15.81 13.68 -23.57
C SER A 127 -14.96 13.04 -22.47
N LEU A 128 -13.83 12.41 -22.82
CA LEU A 128 -12.98 11.66 -21.89
C LEU A 128 -12.50 12.53 -20.69
N PRO A 129 -11.95 13.75 -20.87
CA PRO A 129 -11.50 14.56 -19.74
C PRO A 129 -12.62 14.95 -18.77
N LEU A 130 -13.78 15.39 -19.28
CA LEU A 130 -14.92 15.79 -18.44
C LEU A 130 -15.47 14.62 -17.63
N CYS A 131 -15.57 13.44 -18.26
CA CYS A 131 -16.03 12.21 -17.60
C CYS A 131 -15.01 11.67 -16.57
N SER A 132 -13.76 12.13 -16.63
CA SER A 132 -12.67 11.69 -15.75
C SER A 132 -12.43 12.62 -14.55
N LEU A 133 -13.23 13.69 -14.40
CA LEU A 133 -13.16 14.57 -13.23
C LEU A 133 -13.46 13.76 -11.94
N PRO A 134 -12.70 13.90 -10.83
CA PRO A 134 -12.93 13.13 -9.61
C PRO A 134 -14.37 13.22 -9.10
N ARG A 135 -14.90 14.44 -9.02
CA ARG A 135 -16.30 14.72 -8.65
C ARG A 135 -17.32 14.09 -9.61
N PHE A 136 -16.97 13.90 -10.89
CA PHE A 136 -17.82 13.19 -11.86
C PHE A 136 -17.78 11.69 -11.59
N VAL A 137 -16.58 11.13 -11.41
CA VAL A 137 -16.34 9.70 -11.19
C VAL A 137 -17.05 9.21 -9.93
N GLU A 138 -17.03 9.99 -8.85
CA GLU A 138 -17.82 9.76 -7.62
C GLU A 138 -19.32 9.57 -7.88
N CYS A 139 -19.85 10.19 -8.95
CA CYS A 139 -21.26 10.10 -9.31
C CYS A 139 -21.55 8.96 -10.30
N ASP A 140 -20.71 8.77 -11.32
CA ASP A 140 -20.92 7.81 -12.41
C ASP A 140 -19.64 7.55 -13.22
N GLY A 141 -18.65 6.90 -12.60
CA GLY A 141 -17.36 6.57 -13.24
C GLY A 141 -17.47 5.69 -14.50
N SER A 142 -18.55 4.92 -14.68
CA SER A 142 -18.71 4.03 -15.83
C SER A 142 -19.44 4.65 -17.03
N LEU A 143 -19.87 5.92 -16.97
CA LEU A 143 -20.69 6.52 -18.04
C LEU A 143 -19.99 6.51 -19.40
N TRP A 144 -18.70 6.84 -19.44
CA TRP A 144 -17.93 6.93 -20.69
C TRP A 144 -17.82 5.55 -21.34
N ILE A 145 -17.42 4.53 -20.57
CA ILE A 145 -17.30 3.13 -21.03
C ILE A 145 -18.68 2.59 -21.47
N ARG A 146 -19.74 2.80 -20.68
CA ARG A 146 -21.10 2.37 -21.07
C ARG A 146 -21.59 3.06 -22.34
N THR A 147 -21.10 4.26 -22.64
CA THR A 147 -21.43 4.96 -23.89
C THR A 147 -20.62 4.41 -25.05
N LEU A 148 -19.35 4.07 -24.83
CA LEU A 148 -18.51 3.38 -25.81
C LEU A 148 -19.18 2.08 -26.30
N TYR A 149 -19.69 1.26 -25.38
CA TYR A 149 -20.36 0.00 -25.73
C TYR A 149 -21.73 0.17 -26.42
N ARG A 150 -22.31 1.38 -26.45
CA ARG A 150 -23.56 1.64 -27.18
C ARG A 150 -23.33 1.91 -28.67
N PHE A 151 -22.11 2.18 -29.11
CA PHE A 151 -21.84 2.40 -30.53
C PHE A 151 -21.86 1.07 -31.29
N ARG A 152 -22.57 1.04 -32.44
CA ARG A 152 -22.69 -0.18 -33.27
C ARG A 152 -21.39 -0.65 -33.91
N CYS A 153 -20.38 0.22 -34.01
CA CYS A 153 -19.12 -0.10 -34.66
C CYS A 153 -18.25 -1.07 -33.85
N GLY A 154 -18.56 -1.30 -32.58
CA GLY A 154 -17.69 -2.04 -31.68
C GLY A 154 -16.41 -1.26 -31.33
N SER A 155 -15.76 -1.74 -30.27
CA SER A 155 -14.46 -1.30 -29.74
C SER A 155 -13.29 -1.58 -30.69
N GLU A 156 -13.28 -2.73 -31.38
CA GLU A 156 -12.22 -3.13 -32.32
C GLU A 156 -12.09 -2.14 -33.49
N ALA A 157 -13.21 -1.66 -34.06
CA ALA A 157 -13.19 -0.62 -35.08
C ALA A 157 -12.68 0.73 -34.54
N PHE A 158 -12.81 0.96 -33.23
CA PHE A 158 -12.43 2.20 -32.58
C PHE A 158 -10.92 2.30 -32.38
N PHE A 159 -10.31 1.23 -31.88
CA PHE A 159 -8.91 1.19 -31.46
C PHE A 159 -7.97 0.45 -32.43
N SER A 160 -8.48 -0.04 -33.57
CA SER A 160 -7.66 -0.57 -34.67
C SER A 160 -6.78 0.47 -35.37
N ASP A 161 -7.02 1.75 -35.12
CA ASP A 161 -6.25 2.85 -35.67
C ASP A 161 -5.18 3.32 -34.67
N GLU A 162 -3.92 3.02 -34.99
CA GLU A 162 -2.77 3.36 -34.15
C GLU A 162 -2.58 4.88 -33.99
N GLU A 163 -2.87 5.68 -35.03
CA GLU A 163 -2.74 7.14 -34.98
C GLU A 163 -3.76 7.74 -34.00
N PHE A 164 -4.98 7.21 -34.03
CA PHE A 164 -6.02 7.55 -33.06
C PHE A 164 -5.61 7.19 -31.62
N CYS A 165 -5.13 5.97 -31.39
CA CYS A 165 -4.69 5.52 -30.07
C CYS A 165 -3.54 6.38 -29.53
N GLN A 166 -2.59 6.77 -30.39
CA GLN A 166 -1.48 7.61 -30.01
C GLN A 166 -1.92 9.05 -29.67
N ASN A 167 -2.83 9.62 -30.46
CA ASN A 167 -3.44 10.92 -30.16
C ASN A 167 -4.18 10.92 -28.81
N LEU A 168 -4.93 9.85 -28.54
CA LEU A 168 -5.63 9.67 -27.26
C LEU A 168 -4.66 9.65 -26.08
N VAL A 169 -3.54 8.92 -26.20
CA VAL A 169 -2.47 8.91 -25.20
C VAL A 169 -1.83 10.29 -25.06
N GLU A 170 -1.58 11.02 -26.15
CA GLU A 170 -1.06 12.38 -26.06
C GLU A 170 -2.00 13.31 -25.28
N ILE A 171 -3.31 13.23 -25.50
CA ILE A 171 -4.32 14.00 -24.76
C ILE A 171 -4.33 13.65 -23.27
N VAL A 172 -4.24 12.36 -22.94
CA VAL A 172 -4.14 11.89 -21.54
C VAL A 172 -2.92 12.50 -20.86
N PHE A 173 -1.73 12.38 -21.49
CA PHE A 173 -0.49 12.85 -20.88
C PHE A 173 -0.32 14.38 -20.92
N ALA A 174 -0.99 15.08 -21.84
CA ALA A 174 -1.06 16.55 -21.88
C ALA A 174 -2.00 17.13 -20.80
N THR A 175 -2.86 16.30 -20.19
CA THR A 175 -3.76 16.73 -19.13
C THR A 175 -2.97 17.15 -17.89
N VAL A 176 -3.15 18.40 -17.45
CA VAL A 176 -2.38 18.99 -16.34
C VAL A 176 -2.80 18.41 -14.99
N GLN A 177 -4.11 18.22 -14.77
CA GLN A 177 -4.63 17.72 -13.49
C GLN A 177 -4.36 16.21 -13.36
N LEU A 178 -3.60 15.83 -12.32
CA LEU A 178 -3.18 14.44 -12.11
C LEU A 178 -4.36 13.50 -11.89
N ASP A 179 -5.30 13.84 -11.00
CA ASP A 179 -6.44 12.95 -10.70
C ASP A 179 -7.29 12.69 -11.96
N VAL A 180 -7.45 13.71 -12.81
CA VAL A 180 -8.14 13.57 -14.09
C VAL A 180 -7.37 12.65 -15.02
N LYS A 181 -6.05 12.85 -15.15
CA LYS A 181 -5.17 12.01 -15.96
C LYS A 181 -5.22 10.54 -15.53
N VAL A 182 -5.13 10.27 -14.23
CA VAL A 182 -5.22 8.90 -13.67
C VAL A 182 -6.58 8.29 -14.00
N ASN A 183 -7.68 9.02 -13.80
CA ASN A 183 -9.01 8.53 -14.15
C ASN A 183 -9.18 8.29 -15.66
N MET A 184 -8.56 9.12 -16.52
CA MET A 184 -8.55 8.88 -17.97
C MET A 184 -7.80 7.59 -18.30
N ILE A 185 -6.63 7.36 -17.67
CA ILE A 185 -5.87 6.11 -17.83
C ILE A 185 -6.74 4.92 -17.41
N ARG A 186 -7.34 4.96 -16.20
CA ARG A 186 -8.26 3.94 -15.69
C ARG A 186 -9.35 3.60 -16.70
N LEU A 187 -10.02 4.60 -17.26
CA LEU A 187 -11.09 4.38 -18.26
C LEU A 187 -10.59 3.72 -19.55
N LEU A 188 -9.34 3.96 -19.95
CA LEU A 188 -8.75 3.42 -21.17
C LEU A 188 -8.16 2.02 -20.99
N ILE A 189 -7.71 1.69 -19.78
CA ILE A 189 -7.16 0.37 -19.43
C ILE A 189 -8.19 -0.56 -18.77
N ALA A 190 -9.38 -0.03 -18.47
CA ALA A 190 -10.51 -0.77 -17.92
C ALA A 190 -10.85 -2.00 -18.78
N GLU A 191 -11.32 -3.05 -18.12
CA GLU A 191 -11.56 -4.37 -18.68
C GLU A 191 -12.42 -4.34 -19.96
N GLY A 192 -12.06 -5.22 -20.90
CA GLY A 192 -12.70 -5.37 -22.20
C GLY A 192 -11.77 -4.98 -23.34
N ASP A 193 -12.36 -4.72 -24.50
CA ASP A 193 -11.60 -4.54 -25.74
C ASP A 193 -10.68 -3.30 -25.70
N THR A 194 -11.07 -2.24 -24.98
CA THR A 194 -10.26 -1.02 -24.76
C THR A 194 -8.87 -1.34 -24.21
N SER A 195 -8.81 -2.21 -23.19
CA SER A 195 -7.59 -2.63 -22.50
C SER A 195 -6.59 -3.28 -23.46
N SER A 196 -7.10 -4.16 -24.35
CA SER A 196 -6.27 -4.90 -25.31
C SER A 196 -5.49 -4.00 -26.27
N PHE A 197 -6.05 -2.84 -26.63
CA PHE A 197 -5.42 -1.90 -27.57
C PHE A 197 -4.64 -0.77 -26.86
N MET A 198 -5.12 -0.30 -25.72
CA MET A 198 -4.57 0.89 -25.05
C MET A 198 -3.43 0.57 -24.08
N ASN A 199 -3.41 -0.63 -23.47
CA ASN A 199 -2.39 -1.00 -22.48
C ASN A 199 -0.98 -0.87 -23.04
N VAL A 200 -0.73 -1.43 -24.22
CA VAL A 200 0.60 -1.40 -24.85
C VAL A 200 1.06 0.05 -25.08
N THR A 201 0.18 0.88 -25.65
CA THR A 201 0.48 2.27 -26.03
C THR A 201 0.71 3.15 -24.80
N ILE A 202 -0.12 3.01 -23.76
CA ILE A 202 0.03 3.74 -22.48
C ILE A 202 1.31 3.29 -21.77
N TRP A 203 1.59 1.98 -21.73
CA TRP A 203 2.77 1.44 -21.05
C TRP A 203 4.08 1.83 -21.73
N GLN A 204 4.11 1.89 -23.07
CA GLN A 204 5.24 2.45 -23.81
C GLN A 204 5.52 3.91 -23.45
N LYS A 205 4.46 4.72 -23.31
CA LYS A 205 4.58 6.12 -22.89
C LYS A 205 5.12 6.23 -21.46
N ILE A 206 4.60 5.43 -20.52
CA ILE A 206 5.07 5.38 -19.13
C ILE A 206 6.54 4.97 -19.05
N ASN A 207 6.94 3.89 -19.76
CA ASN A 207 8.33 3.45 -19.78
C ASN A 207 9.28 4.52 -20.35
N THR A 208 8.83 5.27 -21.36
CA THR A 208 9.59 6.40 -21.90
C THR A 208 9.77 7.50 -20.86
N LEU A 209 8.74 7.80 -20.07
CA LEU A 209 8.80 8.79 -18.99
C LEU A 209 9.69 8.30 -17.84
N LEU A 210 9.54 7.05 -17.40
CA LEU A 210 10.37 6.45 -16.34
C LEU A 210 11.85 6.40 -16.74
N SER A 211 12.15 6.05 -18.00
CA SER A 211 13.51 6.05 -18.52
C SER A 211 14.12 7.45 -18.63
N ALA A 212 13.29 8.49 -18.61
CA ALA A 212 13.72 9.88 -18.58
C ALA A 212 13.92 10.42 -17.15
N ILE A 213 13.52 9.68 -16.11
CA ILE A 213 13.78 10.04 -14.71
C ILE A 213 15.24 9.68 -14.40
N ASP A 214 16.06 10.70 -14.17
CA ASP A 214 17.41 10.48 -13.63
C ASP A 214 17.34 10.31 -12.12
N ILE A 215 17.44 9.05 -11.66
CA ILE A 215 17.43 8.67 -10.25
C ILE A 215 18.63 9.31 -9.49
N SER A 216 19.70 9.68 -10.21
CA SER A 216 20.87 10.34 -9.62
C SER A 216 20.54 11.70 -9.00
N ASP A 217 19.57 12.43 -9.56
CA ASP A 217 19.22 13.79 -9.14
C ASP A 217 18.55 13.84 -7.75
N TYR A 218 18.03 12.70 -7.26
CA TYR A 218 17.37 12.59 -5.95
C TYR A 218 18.33 12.16 -4.83
N TYR A 219 19.43 11.46 -5.16
CA TYR A 219 20.41 10.97 -4.17
C TYR A 219 21.50 12.00 -3.84
N ASP A 220 21.77 12.93 -4.77
CA ASP A 220 22.88 13.89 -4.70
C ASP A 220 22.43 15.32 -4.34
N ILE A 221 21.32 15.51 -3.61
CA ILE A 221 20.94 16.84 -3.12
C ILE A 221 21.91 17.23 -1.98
N PRO A 222 22.82 18.19 -2.19
CA PRO A 222 23.75 18.59 -1.15
C PRO A 222 23.07 19.48 -0.10
N GLU A 223 23.54 19.36 1.14
CA GLU A 223 22.98 20.02 2.35
C GLU A 223 22.78 21.53 2.17
N ASN A 224 23.68 22.19 1.45
CA ASN A 224 23.59 23.62 1.13
C ASN A 224 22.39 23.97 0.23
N HIS A 225 22.01 23.12 -0.73
CA HIS A 225 20.85 23.35 -1.58
C HIS A 225 19.54 23.23 -0.79
N TYR A 226 19.49 22.31 0.19
CA TYR A 226 18.35 22.20 1.10
C TYR A 226 18.18 23.46 1.98
N HIS A 227 19.27 24.02 2.50
CA HIS A 227 19.18 25.28 3.25
C HIS A 227 18.83 26.50 2.39
N ILE A 228 19.30 26.54 1.13
CA ILE A 228 18.88 27.54 0.14
C ILE A 228 17.38 27.47 -0.13
N PHE A 229 16.83 26.25 -0.24
CA PHE A 229 15.39 26.01 -0.41
C PHE A 229 14.55 26.56 0.73
N ASN A 230 15.00 26.36 1.98
CA ASN A 230 14.32 26.87 3.18
C ASN A 230 14.47 28.39 3.40
N THR A 231 15.27 29.07 2.58
CA THR A 231 15.47 30.52 2.66
C THR A 231 14.46 31.26 1.79
N PRO A 232 13.73 32.28 2.30
CA PRO A 232 12.72 33.01 1.53
C PRO A 232 13.22 33.62 0.22
N GLU A 233 12.36 33.66 -0.80
CA GLU A 233 12.69 34.23 -2.12
C GLU A 233 13.15 35.69 -1.99
N GLY A 234 14.31 36.02 -2.59
CA GLY A 234 14.92 37.35 -2.51
C GLY A 234 15.81 37.61 -1.28
N VAL A 235 15.95 36.63 -0.39
CA VAL A 235 16.93 36.67 0.71
C VAL A 235 18.14 35.81 0.35
N LEU A 236 19.32 36.40 0.42
CA LEU A 236 20.58 35.73 0.09
C LEU A 236 20.99 34.76 1.21
N PHE A 237 21.06 33.47 0.91
CA PHE A 237 21.57 32.46 1.83
C PHE A 237 23.10 32.54 1.92
N ASN A 238 23.79 32.61 0.78
CA ASN A 238 25.25 32.71 0.72
C ASN A 238 25.76 34.14 0.92
N THR A 239 25.70 34.63 2.16
CA THR A 239 26.15 35.98 2.53
C THR A 239 27.66 36.20 2.39
N ALA A 240 28.46 35.12 2.32
CA ALA A 240 29.92 35.19 2.16
C ALA A 240 30.36 35.82 0.83
N VAL A 241 29.51 35.76 -0.21
CA VAL A 241 29.76 36.37 -1.54
C VAL A 241 29.99 37.88 -1.45
N ILE A 242 29.42 38.54 -0.42
CA ILE A 242 29.55 39.98 -0.20
C ILE A 242 30.98 40.34 0.23
N ASP A 243 31.58 39.54 1.12
CA ASP A 243 32.93 39.75 1.65
C ASP A 243 34.02 39.30 0.66
N GLU A 244 33.76 38.25 -0.13
CA GLU A 244 34.68 37.76 -1.18
C GLU A 244 34.85 38.76 -2.34
N ASN A 245 33.78 39.51 -2.65
CA ASN A 245 33.79 40.52 -3.71
C ASN A 245 34.05 41.94 -3.20
N SER A 246 34.57 42.08 -1.98
CA SER A 246 35.00 43.37 -1.42
C SER A 246 36.28 43.89 -2.12
N GLU A 247 36.42 45.21 -2.22
CA GLU A 247 37.57 45.87 -2.87
C GLU A 247 38.92 45.46 -2.24
N GLU A 248 38.94 45.04 -0.98
CA GLU A 248 40.15 44.58 -0.26
C GLU A 248 40.62 43.20 -0.75
N ASN A 249 39.70 42.25 -0.94
CA ASN A 249 40.01 40.89 -1.38
C ASN A 249 40.38 40.82 -2.87
N VAL A 250 39.72 41.62 -3.71
CA VAL A 250 39.97 41.66 -5.16
C VAL A 250 41.34 42.30 -5.47
N ASN A 251 41.73 43.34 -4.73
CA ASN A 251 43.03 43.99 -4.92
C ASN A 251 44.19 43.18 -4.33
N ALA A 252 43.97 42.38 -3.28
CA ALA A 252 44.96 41.43 -2.77
C ALA A 252 45.33 40.36 -3.82
N LYS A 253 44.37 39.90 -4.64
CA LYS A 253 44.62 38.97 -5.76
C LYS A 253 45.29 39.63 -6.98
N ASN A 254 45.16 40.96 -7.15
CA ASN A 254 45.62 41.70 -8.34
C ASN A 254 46.92 42.51 -8.15
N LEU A 255 47.65 42.34 -7.03
CA LEU A 255 48.96 42.95 -6.81
C LEU A 255 50.05 42.28 -7.67
N ARG A 256 49.96 42.46 -8.99
CA ARG A 256 51.07 42.15 -9.91
C ARG A 256 52.06 43.30 -9.89
N ARG A 257 53.29 42.94 -9.52
CA ARG A 257 54.51 43.74 -9.59
C ARG A 257 54.70 44.18 -11.04
N ASP A 258 54.39 45.43 -11.37
CA ASP A 258 55.14 46.28 -12.31
C ASP A 258 54.39 47.59 -12.61
N ASN A 259 54.92 48.72 -12.13
CA ASN A 259 55.49 49.76 -12.99
C ASN A 259 56.11 50.93 -12.18
N LYS A 260 57.34 51.27 -12.56
CA LYS A 260 58.21 52.31 -12.00
C LYS A 260 57.65 53.73 -12.27
N ALA A 261 56.87 54.31 -11.37
CA ALA A 261 56.64 55.77 -11.35
C ALA A 261 56.02 56.35 -10.05
N TYR A 262 55.91 55.60 -8.95
CA TYR A 262 55.28 56.10 -7.72
C TYR A 262 56.15 55.89 -6.49
N SER A 263 56.28 56.92 -5.65
CA SER A 263 57.00 56.86 -4.38
C SER A 263 56.26 55.92 -3.44
N TYR A 264 56.97 54.98 -2.81
CA TYR A 264 56.42 53.99 -1.87
C TYR A 264 55.52 54.61 -0.79
N LYS A 265 55.83 55.85 -0.38
CA LYS A 265 55.01 56.62 0.58
C LYS A 265 53.65 57.06 0.01
N GLU A 266 53.58 57.40 -1.27
CA GLU A 266 52.32 57.78 -1.92
C GLU A 266 51.43 56.55 -2.15
N GLN A 267 52.01 55.41 -2.52
CA GLN A 267 51.27 54.15 -2.61
C GLN A 267 50.72 53.72 -1.24
N GLN A 268 51.51 53.84 -0.18
CA GLN A 268 51.04 53.54 1.17
C GLN A 268 49.94 54.51 1.62
N ALA A 269 50.09 55.81 1.33
CA ALA A 269 49.06 56.81 1.65
C ALA A 269 47.78 56.60 0.84
N GLU A 270 47.87 56.23 -0.43
CA GLU A 270 46.70 55.94 -1.28
C GLU A 270 46.00 54.65 -0.86
N ILE A 271 46.75 53.61 -0.47
CA ILE A 271 46.19 52.38 0.11
C ILE A 271 45.48 52.72 1.44
N GLN A 272 46.08 53.56 2.28
CA GLN A 272 45.48 54.00 3.55
C GLN A 272 44.20 54.82 3.32
N LEU A 273 44.22 55.75 2.36
CA LEU A 273 43.09 56.61 2.00
C LEU A 273 41.93 55.78 1.43
N ARG A 274 42.25 54.77 0.62
CA ARG A 274 41.26 53.83 0.07
C ARG A 274 40.66 52.94 1.16
N LYS A 275 41.45 52.49 2.15
CA LYS A 275 40.94 51.76 3.31
C LYS A 275 39.99 52.61 4.17
N GLU A 276 40.34 53.86 4.44
CA GLU A 276 39.44 54.78 5.18
C GLU A 276 38.15 55.09 4.41
N LEU A 277 38.20 55.21 3.08
CA LEU A 277 37.01 55.39 2.24
C LEU A 277 36.15 54.12 2.18
N ALA A 278 36.75 52.94 2.17
CA ALA A 278 36.05 51.66 2.21
C ALA A 278 35.38 51.43 3.58
N GLU A 279 36.05 51.74 4.70
CA GLU A 279 35.46 51.69 6.04
C GLU A 279 34.30 52.68 6.20
N LYS A 280 34.42 53.90 5.66
CA LYS A 280 33.29 54.86 5.63
C LYS A 280 32.12 54.34 4.81
N LYS A 281 32.35 53.73 3.65
CA LYS A 281 31.28 53.13 2.83
C LYS A 281 30.63 51.92 3.50
N ARG A 282 31.40 51.12 4.23
CA ARG A 282 30.92 49.98 5.04
C ARG A 282 30.05 50.46 6.21
N ALA A 283 30.41 51.58 6.85
CA ALA A 283 29.62 52.23 7.89
C ALA A 283 28.35 52.93 7.36
N GLU A 284 28.34 53.37 6.10
CA GLU A 284 27.18 53.98 5.41
C GLU A 284 26.22 52.95 4.76
N GLY A 285 26.56 51.64 4.79
CA GLY A 285 25.72 50.58 4.21
C GLY A 285 25.61 50.60 2.68
N LYS A 286 26.48 51.33 1.97
CA LYS A 286 26.45 51.43 0.50
C LYS A 286 27.30 50.32 -0.12
N LEU A 287 26.64 49.38 -0.79
CA LEU A 287 27.28 48.32 -1.56
C LEU A 287 27.98 48.88 -2.80
N THR A 288 29.09 48.27 -3.20
CA THR A 288 29.76 48.61 -4.46
C THR A 288 29.03 47.97 -5.64
N LYS A 289 29.11 48.58 -6.84
CA LYS A 289 28.47 48.04 -8.07
C LYS A 289 28.88 46.59 -8.38
N GLN A 290 30.06 46.16 -7.92
CA GLN A 290 30.55 44.80 -8.10
C GLN A 290 29.93 43.83 -7.08
N GLN A 291 29.74 44.26 -5.82
CA GLN A 291 29.01 43.50 -4.80
C GLN A 291 27.52 43.39 -5.15
N GLU A 292 26.90 44.46 -5.65
CA GLU A 292 25.51 44.44 -6.12
C GLU A 292 25.31 43.40 -7.23
N LYS A 293 26.22 43.37 -8.22
CA LYS A 293 26.18 42.38 -9.30
C LYS A 293 26.45 40.95 -8.82
N ALA A 294 27.31 40.77 -7.81
CA ALA A 294 27.58 39.46 -7.22
C ALA A 294 26.37 38.92 -6.44
N ILE A 295 25.68 39.79 -5.68
CA ILE A 295 24.43 39.46 -4.99
C ILE A 295 23.33 39.10 -6.01
N GLU A 296 23.18 39.87 -7.08
CA GLU A 296 22.19 39.60 -8.13
C GLU A 296 22.41 38.23 -8.80
N ASN A 297 23.67 37.89 -9.11
CA ASN A 297 24.01 36.60 -9.69
C ASN A 297 23.80 35.43 -8.73
N GLU A 298 24.14 35.61 -7.44
CA GLU A 298 23.98 34.55 -6.44
C GLU A 298 22.50 34.33 -6.09
N LEU A 299 21.70 35.41 -5.96
CA LEU A 299 20.24 35.30 -5.80
C LEU A 299 19.59 34.56 -6.96
N LYS A 300 20.07 34.78 -8.19
CA LYS A 300 19.57 34.06 -9.36
C LYS A 300 19.91 32.57 -9.28
N ARG A 301 21.14 32.22 -8.87
CA ARG A 301 21.56 30.83 -8.67
C ARG A 301 20.74 30.14 -7.57
N GLU A 302 20.53 30.82 -6.45
CA GLU A 302 19.71 30.31 -5.35
C GLU A 302 18.24 30.13 -5.76
N SER A 303 17.69 31.04 -6.57
CA SER A 303 16.33 30.93 -7.14
C SER A 303 16.19 29.73 -8.07
N GLU A 304 17.18 29.47 -8.93
CA GLU A 304 17.22 28.28 -9.79
C GLU A 304 17.24 26.98 -8.96
N ILE A 305 18.03 26.94 -7.87
CA ILE A 305 18.06 25.81 -6.92
C ILE A 305 16.71 25.62 -6.24
N ARG A 306 16.06 26.71 -5.79
CA ARG A 306 14.72 26.68 -5.19
C ARG A 306 13.68 26.12 -6.16
N GLN A 307 13.69 26.57 -7.41
CA GLN A 307 12.75 26.09 -8.43
C GLN A 307 12.94 24.61 -8.74
N ASN A 308 14.19 24.15 -8.85
CA ASN A 308 14.49 22.74 -9.09
C ASN A 308 14.01 21.86 -7.93
N LEU A 309 14.32 22.24 -6.68
CA LEU A 309 13.88 21.49 -5.50
C LEU A 309 12.37 21.52 -5.29
N LYS A 310 11.71 22.64 -5.61
CA LYS A 310 10.23 22.74 -5.58
C LYS A 310 9.58 21.85 -6.63
N SER A 311 10.18 21.74 -7.81
CA SER A 311 9.72 20.81 -8.86
C SER A 311 9.89 19.35 -8.44
N LEU A 312 10.98 19.02 -7.75
CA LEU A 312 11.23 17.68 -7.19
C LEU A 312 10.23 17.34 -6.07
N GLU A 313 9.97 18.28 -5.16
CA GLU A 313 8.98 18.15 -4.08
C GLU A 313 7.58 17.93 -4.64
N GLN A 314 7.16 18.73 -5.63
CA GLN A 314 5.87 18.57 -6.28
C GLN A 314 5.74 17.22 -7.00
N HIS A 315 6.81 16.74 -7.65
CA HIS A 315 6.82 15.44 -8.31
C HIS A 315 6.76 14.25 -7.32
N ALA A 316 7.31 14.42 -6.12
CA ALA A 316 7.21 13.44 -5.04
C ALA A 316 5.81 13.41 -4.40
N GLN A 317 5.21 14.58 -4.14
CA GLN A 317 3.85 14.72 -3.59
C GLN A 317 2.76 14.12 -4.52
N GLU A 318 2.99 14.16 -5.83
CA GLU A 318 2.11 13.55 -6.83
C GLU A 318 2.07 11.99 -6.78
N ASN A 319 2.85 11.33 -5.91
CA ASN A 319 2.94 9.87 -5.80
C ASN A 319 2.63 9.29 -4.38
N GLU A 320 1.99 10.04 -3.48
CA GLU A 320 1.90 9.66 -2.06
C GLU A 320 0.87 8.55 -1.74
N ASP A 321 1.36 7.31 -1.56
CA ASP A 321 0.73 6.33 -0.67
C ASP A 321 1.18 6.63 0.78
N TYR A 322 0.49 7.49 1.53
CA TYR A 322 0.87 7.88 2.91
C TYR A 322 0.93 6.72 3.93
N LEU A 323 0.58 5.50 3.53
CA LEU A 323 0.57 4.34 4.42
C LEU A 323 1.97 4.00 4.95
N HIS A 324 2.98 4.08 4.10
CA HIS A 324 4.34 3.72 4.49
C HIS A 324 4.87 4.66 5.58
N GLU A 325 4.60 5.97 5.48
CA GLU A 325 4.95 6.94 6.51
C GLU A 325 4.25 6.66 7.85
N ILE A 326 2.94 6.42 7.84
CA ILE A 326 2.18 6.19 9.08
C ILE A 326 2.66 4.92 9.81
N VAL A 327 2.94 3.85 9.04
CA VAL A 327 3.44 2.58 9.58
C VAL A 327 4.90 2.72 10.04
N ASP A 328 5.75 3.41 9.28
CA ASP A 328 7.15 3.65 9.64
C ASP A 328 7.27 4.49 10.92
N HIS A 329 6.51 5.57 11.03
CA HIS A 329 6.54 6.44 12.22
C HIS A 329 6.19 5.65 13.48
N ALA A 330 5.10 4.86 13.43
CA ALA A 330 4.68 4.02 14.54
C ALA A 330 5.71 2.93 14.85
N THR A 331 6.26 2.29 13.82
CA THR A 331 7.25 1.21 13.95
C THR A 331 8.56 1.71 14.56
N LEU A 332 9.10 2.81 14.05
CA LEU A 332 10.36 3.40 14.54
C LEU A 332 10.23 3.88 15.99
N ARG A 333 9.08 4.45 16.38
CA ARG A 333 8.82 4.84 17.77
C ARG A 333 8.73 3.63 18.70
N GLU A 334 8.00 2.59 18.32
CA GLU A 334 7.87 1.39 19.15
C GLU A 334 9.19 0.61 19.27
N LEU A 335 9.98 0.56 18.20
CA LEU A 335 11.33 -0.03 18.20
C LEU A 335 12.39 0.88 18.84
N LYS A 336 12.01 2.08 19.30
CA LYS A 336 12.90 3.06 19.94
C LYS A 336 14.12 3.41 19.09
N SER A 337 13.87 3.79 17.83
CA SER A 337 14.91 4.31 16.94
C SER A 337 15.73 5.41 17.62
N SER A 338 17.03 5.45 17.32
CA SER A 338 17.93 6.51 17.82
C SER A 338 17.60 7.89 17.24
N TYR A 339 16.90 7.92 16.11
CA TYR A 339 16.47 9.13 15.43
C TYR A 339 14.95 9.10 15.30
N LEU A 340 14.29 10.01 16.01
CA LEU A 340 12.85 10.25 15.96
C LEU A 340 12.61 11.74 15.84
N PHE A 341 11.72 12.13 14.94
CA PHE A 341 11.30 13.53 14.81
C PHE A 341 10.40 13.91 15.99
N PRO A 342 10.63 15.07 16.64
CA PRO A 342 9.80 15.52 17.76
C PRO A 342 8.30 15.57 17.46
N GLU A 343 7.95 15.95 16.23
CA GLU A 343 6.59 16.09 15.72
C GLU A 343 5.83 14.75 15.75
N TRP A 344 6.54 13.63 15.50
CA TRP A 344 5.94 12.29 15.58
C TRP A 344 5.57 11.90 17.01
N CYS A 345 6.09 12.63 18.01
CA CYS A 345 5.92 12.34 19.43
C CYS A 345 4.90 13.24 20.13
N GLU A 346 4.18 14.10 19.39
CA GLU A 346 3.15 14.99 19.94
C GLU A 346 1.95 14.22 20.49
N GLU A 347 1.54 13.14 19.81
CA GLU A 347 0.51 12.21 20.30
C GLU A 347 1.11 11.03 21.06
N SER A 348 0.28 10.39 21.90
CA SER A 348 0.71 9.20 22.64
C SER A 348 1.00 8.05 21.66
N LEU A 349 2.00 7.22 21.98
CA LEU A 349 2.33 6.07 21.14
C LEU A 349 1.17 5.06 21.08
N GLU A 350 0.35 4.98 22.14
CA GLU A 350 -0.85 4.14 22.17
C GLU A 350 -1.89 4.62 21.14
N ASP A 351 -2.20 5.92 21.16
CA ASP A 351 -3.17 6.51 20.23
C ASP A 351 -2.70 6.39 18.78
N GLN A 352 -1.40 6.64 18.54
CA GLN A 352 -0.82 6.49 17.22
C GLN A 352 -0.94 5.06 16.69
N ILE A 353 -0.51 4.05 17.46
CA ILE A 353 -0.58 2.65 17.04
C ILE A 353 -2.04 2.22 16.84
N GLY A 354 -2.93 2.63 17.74
CA GLY A 354 -4.37 2.36 17.63
C GLY A 354 -4.96 2.93 16.34
N ARG A 355 -4.62 4.19 16.02
CA ARG A 355 -5.02 4.87 14.78
C ARG A 355 -4.42 4.20 13.55
N THR A 356 -3.15 3.82 13.58
CA THR A 356 -2.47 3.09 12.48
C THR A 356 -3.19 1.79 12.17
N PHE A 357 -3.51 0.95 13.16
CA PHE A 357 -4.24 -0.29 12.91
C PHE A 357 -5.69 -0.08 12.47
N ALA A 358 -6.37 0.95 12.99
CA ALA A 358 -7.70 1.30 12.50
C ALA A 358 -7.68 1.65 11.00
N LEU A 359 -6.72 2.46 10.56
CA LEU A 359 -6.53 2.81 9.15
C LEU A 359 -6.16 1.58 8.31
N LEU A 360 -5.21 0.76 8.78
CA LEU A 360 -4.83 -0.48 8.10
C LEU A 360 -6.01 -1.42 7.88
N SER A 361 -6.88 -1.58 8.88
CA SER A 361 -8.12 -2.37 8.75
C SER A 361 -9.08 -1.79 7.72
N THR A 362 -9.15 -0.46 7.55
CA THR A 362 -9.99 0.13 6.49
C THR A 362 -9.51 -0.23 5.08
N LEU A 363 -8.22 -0.49 4.90
CA LEU A 363 -7.64 -0.94 3.62
C LEU A 363 -7.93 -2.43 3.33
N CYS A 364 -8.43 -3.16 4.32
CA CYS A 364 -8.87 -4.56 4.19
C CYS A 364 -10.40 -4.68 4.06
N LEU A 365 -11.14 -3.56 3.93
CA LEU A 365 -12.58 -3.59 3.73
C LEU A 365 -12.90 -4.03 2.30
N ASP A 366 -13.60 -5.15 2.21
CA ASP A 366 -14.15 -5.66 0.95
C ASP A 366 -15.29 -4.73 0.47
N LEU A 367 -15.13 -4.16 -0.71
CA LEU A 367 -16.15 -3.30 -1.34
C LEU A 367 -17.24 -4.11 -2.08
N GLY A 368 -17.26 -5.43 -1.93
CA GLY A 368 -18.38 -6.27 -2.38
C GLY A 368 -18.30 -6.65 -3.86
N CYS A 369 -17.12 -7.05 -4.33
CA CYS A 369 -16.99 -7.78 -5.59
C CYS A 369 -17.26 -9.27 -5.33
N ASP A 370 -18.52 -9.58 -4.99
CA ASP A 370 -19.02 -10.95 -5.01
C ASP A 370 -19.21 -11.36 -6.49
N ASP A 371 -18.54 -12.45 -6.85
CA ASP A 371 -18.69 -13.28 -8.06
C ASP A 371 -17.59 -13.16 -9.16
N GLU A 372 -16.95 -14.32 -9.37
CA GLU A 372 -16.30 -14.84 -10.58
C GLU A 372 -15.25 -13.98 -11.34
N GLU A 373 -13.97 -14.39 -11.24
CA GLU A 373 -12.91 -14.31 -12.28
C GLU A 373 -12.76 -13.01 -13.11
N GLU A 374 -13.11 -11.82 -12.62
CA GLU A 374 -12.67 -10.54 -13.20
C GLU A 374 -11.28 -10.17 -12.66
N GLU A 375 -10.31 -9.90 -13.54
CA GLU A 375 -8.98 -9.42 -13.15
C GLU A 375 -9.11 -8.03 -12.48
N LEU A 376 -9.02 -7.99 -11.13
CA LEU A 376 -9.11 -6.77 -10.32
C LEU A 376 -8.10 -5.69 -10.80
N ASP A 377 -8.60 -4.45 -10.95
CA ASP A 377 -7.88 -3.23 -11.39
C ASP A 377 -6.55 -3.01 -10.63
N VAL A 378 -5.50 -2.60 -11.35
CA VAL A 378 -4.16 -2.30 -10.80
C VAL A 378 -4.22 -1.18 -9.75
N ASP A 379 -5.14 -0.23 -9.90
CA ASP A 379 -5.30 0.85 -8.93
C ASP A 379 -6.10 0.42 -7.68
N TYR A 380 -6.94 -0.63 -7.76
CA TYR A 380 -7.53 -1.27 -6.59
C TYR A 380 -6.42 -1.87 -5.69
N TYR A 381 -5.41 -2.53 -6.27
CA TYR A 381 -4.26 -3.05 -5.51
C TYR A 381 -3.34 -1.98 -4.93
N ARG A 382 -3.31 -0.78 -5.52
CA ARG A 382 -2.58 0.37 -4.98
C ARG A 382 -3.27 0.94 -3.76
N ASP A 383 -4.59 1.04 -3.77
CA ASP A 383 -5.36 1.68 -2.69
C ASP A 383 -5.83 0.68 -1.61
N THR A 384 -5.74 -0.63 -1.85
CA THR A 384 -6.08 -1.68 -0.88
C THR A 384 -4.85 -2.36 -0.27
N MET A 385 -5.09 -3.23 0.72
CA MET A 385 -4.06 -4.07 1.32
C MET A 385 -3.56 -5.12 0.33
N ASN A 386 -2.24 -5.24 0.19
CA ASN A 386 -1.58 -6.22 -0.67
C ASN A 386 -0.39 -6.87 0.06
N VAL A 387 0.21 -7.90 -0.55
CA VAL A 387 1.26 -8.71 0.10
C VAL A 387 2.50 -7.89 0.49
N SER A 388 2.92 -6.93 -0.35
CA SER A 388 4.04 -6.05 -0.03
C SER A 388 3.76 -5.19 1.21
N LYS A 389 2.55 -4.61 1.30
CA LYS A 389 2.10 -3.85 2.46
C LYS A 389 2.00 -4.72 3.71
N LEU A 390 1.56 -5.97 3.58
CA LEU A 390 1.52 -6.93 4.69
C LEU A 390 2.91 -7.26 5.25
N LEU A 391 3.89 -7.48 4.37
CA LEU A 391 5.28 -7.68 4.77
C LEU A 391 5.86 -6.45 5.48
N PHE A 392 5.53 -5.26 4.98
CA PHE A 392 5.96 -3.99 5.56
C PHE A 392 5.41 -3.75 6.97
N VAL A 393 4.16 -4.14 7.22
CA VAL A 393 3.47 -3.97 8.52
C VAL A 393 3.93 -5.01 9.57
N LEU A 394 4.52 -6.14 9.14
CA LEU A 394 4.89 -7.25 10.00
C LEU A 394 5.76 -6.90 11.23
N PRO A 395 6.80 -6.04 11.13
CA PRO A 395 7.60 -5.64 12.30
C PRO A 395 6.76 -4.98 13.40
N LEU A 396 5.81 -4.11 13.02
CA LEU A 396 4.91 -3.46 13.97
C LEU A 396 4.01 -4.48 14.66
N LEU A 397 3.41 -5.41 13.91
CA LEU A 397 2.58 -6.49 14.46
C LEU A 397 3.33 -7.30 15.53
N LYS A 398 4.56 -7.73 15.21
CA LYS A 398 5.41 -8.51 16.12
C LYS A 398 5.71 -7.72 17.39
N SER A 399 6.05 -6.44 17.25
CA SER A 399 6.38 -5.59 18.41
C SER A 399 5.20 -5.45 19.37
N VAL A 400 3.98 -5.31 18.85
CA VAL A 400 2.78 -5.11 19.67
C VAL A 400 2.31 -6.41 20.34
N VAL A 401 2.25 -7.52 19.60
CA VAL A 401 1.72 -8.80 20.09
C VAL A 401 2.61 -9.41 21.17
N TYR A 402 3.92 -9.46 20.95
CA TYR A 402 4.87 -10.06 21.89
C TYR A 402 5.18 -9.18 23.10
N SER A 403 4.86 -7.89 23.02
CA SER A 403 5.05 -7.00 24.14
C SER A 403 4.05 -7.29 25.27
N THR A 404 4.54 -7.19 26.50
CA THR A 404 3.74 -7.22 27.73
C THR A 404 3.25 -5.83 28.14
N LYS A 405 3.73 -4.78 27.47
CA LYS A 405 3.36 -3.37 27.73
C LYS A 405 1.92 -3.07 27.30
N TRP A 406 1.49 -3.69 26.20
CA TRP A 406 0.24 -3.30 25.53
C TRP A 406 -0.97 -4.05 26.07
N PRO A 407 -2.10 -3.34 26.30
CA PRO A 407 -3.32 -3.94 26.81
C PRO A 407 -3.98 -4.88 25.80
N SER A 408 -4.92 -5.71 26.27
CA SER A 408 -5.65 -6.65 25.42
C SER A 408 -6.43 -5.96 24.29
N SER A 409 -6.90 -4.72 24.51
CA SER A 409 -7.56 -3.90 23.48
C SER A 409 -6.64 -3.63 22.28
N MET A 410 -5.36 -3.34 22.52
CA MET A 410 -4.38 -3.11 21.46
C MET A 410 -4.09 -4.40 20.69
N LYS A 411 -3.96 -5.51 21.41
CA LYS A 411 -3.79 -6.84 20.79
C LYS A 411 -5.02 -7.24 19.96
N PHE A 412 -6.21 -6.88 20.40
CA PHE A 412 -7.45 -7.12 19.66
C PHE A 412 -7.49 -6.34 18.33
N LEU A 413 -7.02 -5.09 18.30
CA LEU A 413 -6.89 -4.33 17.03
C LEU A 413 -5.95 -5.03 16.06
N VAL A 414 -4.79 -5.48 16.54
CA VAL A 414 -3.81 -6.23 15.73
C VAL A 414 -4.41 -7.54 15.18
N VAL A 415 -5.09 -8.31 16.02
CA VAL A 415 -5.71 -9.58 15.60
C VAL A 415 -6.83 -9.35 14.60
N ASN A 416 -7.66 -8.31 14.77
CA ASN A 416 -8.68 -7.97 13.79
C ASN A 416 -8.09 -7.53 12.46
N PHE A 417 -7.02 -6.73 12.48
CA PHE A 417 -6.30 -6.39 11.26
C PHE A 417 -5.80 -7.65 10.54
N ILE A 418 -5.13 -8.58 11.24
CA ILE A 418 -4.67 -9.84 10.65
C ILE A 418 -5.85 -10.61 10.05
N LYS A 419 -6.97 -10.72 10.78
CA LYS A 419 -8.19 -11.38 10.34
C LYS A 419 -8.74 -10.80 9.03
N ASP A 420 -8.73 -9.48 8.91
CA ASP A 420 -9.23 -8.77 7.74
C ASP A 420 -8.25 -8.86 6.57
N ALA A 421 -6.94 -8.86 6.85
CA ALA A 421 -5.87 -8.97 5.87
C ALA A 421 -5.73 -10.36 5.23
N VAL A 422 -5.93 -11.44 6.01
CA VAL A 422 -5.72 -12.82 5.53
C VAL A 422 -6.99 -13.46 5.00
N ARG A 423 -7.67 -12.83 4.04
CA ARG A 423 -8.86 -13.41 3.38
C ARG A 423 -8.55 -13.85 1.96
N LYS A 424 -9.25 -14.91 1.48
CA LYS A 424 -9.10 -15.45 0.12
C LYS A 424 -9.18 -14.39 -0.99
N PRO A 425 -10.10 -13.40 -0.95
CA PRO A 425 -10.21 -12.40 -2.03
C PRO A 425 -8.98 -11.50 -2.19
N PHE A 426 -8.18 -11.31 -1.14
CA PHE A 426 -7.02 -10.40 -1.16
C PHE A 426 -5.72 -11.06 -1.62
N ILE A 427 -5.65 -12.39 -1.60
CA ILE A 427 -4.41 -13.14 -1.84
C ILE A 427 -4.55 -13.96 -3.12
N LYS A 428 -3.80 -13.57 -4.16
CA LYS A 428 -3.70 -14.33 -5.40
C LYS A 428 -2.95 -15.63 -5.17
N LYS A 429 -3.24 -16.65 -5.99
CA LYS A 429 -2.57 -17.97 -5.92
C LYS A 429 -1.04 -17.86 -6.01
N ASP A 430 -0.55 -17.01 -6.91
CA ASP A 430 0.89 -16.82 -7.14
C ASP A 430 1.60 -16.16 -5.95
N ASP A 431 0.86 -15.41 -5.12
CA ASP A 431 1.41 -14.67 -4.00
C ASP A 431 1.43 -15.47 -2.68
N ILE A 432 0.79 -16.65 -2.63
CA ILE A 432 0.65 -17.46 -1.39
C ILE A 432 2.00 -17.71 -0.72
N GLY A 433 3.05 -17.99 -1.51
CA GLY A 433 4.40 -18.25 -1.00
C GLY A 433 5.10 -17.03 -0.39
N THR A 434 4.60 -15.82 -0.66
CA THR A 434 5.18 -14.55 -0.22
C THR A 434 4.47 -13.98 1.01
N VAL A 435 3.22 -14.38 1.26
CA VAL A 435 2.46 -13.94 2.44
C VAL A 435 3.08 -14.52 3.72
N PRO A 436 3.31 -13.72 4.77
CA PRO A 436 3.92 -14.19 6.04
C PRO A 436 2.92 -14.95 6.93
N LEU A 437 2.26 -15.97 6.37
CA LEU A 437 1.22 -16.77 7.05
C LEU A 437 1.77 -17.50 8.28
N VAL A 438 3.02 -17.95 8.22
CA VAL A 438 3.70 -18.64 9.33
C VAL A 438 3.90 -17.69 10.51
N GLU A 439 4.40 -16.49 10.25
CA GLU A 439 4.61 -15.47 11.26
C GLU A 439 3.29 -15.03 11.88
N TYR A 440 2.25 -14.84 11.07
CA TYR A 440 0.91 -14.54 11.59
C TYR A 440 0.36 -15.67 12.46
N ALA A 441 0.48 -16.92 12.03
CA ALA A 441 0.05 -18.06 12.85
C ALA A 441 0.78 -18.11 14.21
N GLN A 442 2.10 -17.88 14.23
CA GLN A 442 2.88 -17.83 15.47
C GLN A 442 2.43 -16.70 16.39
N LEU A 443 2.12 -15.52 15.85
CA LEU A 443 1.58 -14.40 16.62
C LEU A 443 0.24 -14.76 17.27
N LEU A 444 -0.69 -15.31 16.49
CA LEU A 444 -2.03 -15.67 16.99
C LEU A 444 -1.96 -16.80 18.03
N LEU A 445 -1.16 -17.84 17.78
CA LEU A 445 -0.99 -18.99 18.69
C LEU A 445 -0.29 -18.60 20.00
N SER A 446 0.50 -17.52 20.02
CA SER A 446 1.09 -16.98 21.25
C SER A 446 0.06 -16.35 22.20
N LEU A 447 -1.09 -15.94 21.68
CA LEU A 447 -2.18 -15.35 22.47
C LEU A 447 -3.14 -16.40 23.02
N ILE A 448 -3.36 -17.49 22.26
CA ILE A 448 -4.26 -18.58 22.65
C ILE A 448 -3.74 -19.29 23.91
N GLY A 449 -4.65 -19.66 24.81
CA GLY A 449 -4.33 -20.29 26.09
C GLY A 449 -4.00 -19.32 27.22
N ASN A 450 -3.89 -18.02 26.95
CA ASN A 450 -3.85 -17.01 28.00
C ASN A 450 -5.26 -16.49 28.31
N HIS A 451 -5.77 -16.75 29.51
CA HIS A 451 -7.12 -16.36 29.93
C HIS A 451 -7.40 -14.85 29.81
N GLU A 452 -6.39 -13.99 29.93
CA GLU A 452 -6.53 -12.53 29.75
C GLU A 452 -6.99 -12.16 28.33
N PHE A 453 -6.64 -12.97 27.33
CA PHE A 453 -6.95 -12.74 25.92
C PHE A 453 -8.09 -13.60 25.39
N SER A 454 -8.84 -14.27 26.28
CA SER A 454 -9.95 -15.17 25.91
C SER A 454 -10.98 -14.54 24.96
N HIS A 455 -11.28 -13.24 25.12
CA HIS A 455 -12.19 -12.48 24.24
C HIS A 455 -11.67 -12.28 22.81
N ILE A 456 -10.39 -12.56 22.54
CA ILE A 456 -9.74 -12.40 21.23
C ILE A 456 -9.64 -13.75 20.49
N PHE A 457 -9.84 -14.88 21.20
CA PHE A 457 -9.61 -16.22 20.65
C PHE A 457 -10.44 -16.52 19.40
N ASP A 458 -11.69 -16.05 19.34
CA ASP A 458 -12.55 -16.26 18.17
C ASP A 458 -11.95 -15.62 16.91
N ALA A 459 -11.41 -14.40 17.03
CA ALA A 459 -10.74 -13.72 15.93
C ALA A 459 -9.42 -14.41 15.54
N CYS A 460 -8.66 -14.94 16.51
CA CYS A 460 -7.49 -15.77 16.22
C CYS A 460 -7.88 -17.04 15.45
N ASN A 461 -8.93 -17.72 15.87
CA ASN A 461 -9.41 -18.97 15.28
C ASN A 461 -9.90 -18.75 13.84
N GLU A 462 -10.67 -17.68 13.62
CA GLU A 462 -11.13 -17.28 12.30
C GLU A 462 -9.95 -16.97 11.37
N SER A 463 -8.99 -16.17 11.85
CA SER A 463 -7.79 -15.81 11.09
C SER A 463 -6.98 -17.04 10.69
N LEU A 464 -6.67 -17.94 11.64
CA LEU A 464 -5.96 -19.20 11.35
C LEU A 464 -6.74 -20.07 10.35
N GLY A 465 -8.06 -20.07 10.46
CA GLY A 465 -8.95 -20.72 9.51
C GLY A 465 -8.80 -20.14 8.11
N ASN A 466 -8.85 -18.82 7.96
CA ASN A 466 -8.70 -18.13 6.68
C ASN A 466 -7.32 -18.38 6.06
N MET A 467 -6.25 -18.47 6.87
CA MET A 467 -4.91 -18.83 6.39
C MET A 467 -4.85 -20.27 5.86
N ALA A 468 -5.48 -21.23 6.54
CA ALA A 468 -5.57 -22.60 6.04
C ALA A 468 -6.36 -22.66 4.72
N ASP A 469 -7.43 -21.88 4.64
CA ASP A 469 -8.25 -21.68 3.45
C ASP A 469 -7.44 -21.08 2.28
N ILE A 470 -6.53 -20.13 2.52
CA ILE A 470 -5.60 -19.59 1.51
C ILE A 470 -4.62 -20.67 1.04
N ILE A 471 -4.05 -21.46 1.95
CA ILE A 471 -3.10 -22.54 1.60
C ILE A 471 -3.76 -23.60 0.71
N GLU A 472 -5.02 -23.93 0.96
CA GLU A 472 -5.79 -24.88 0.15
C GLU A 472 -6.08 -24.38 -1.27
N MET A 473 -5.91 -23.07 -1.54
CA MET A 473 -5.97 -22.53 -2.91
C MET A 473 -4.68 -22.78 -3.72
N SER A 474 -3.59 -23.17 -3.06
CA SER A 474 -2.29 -23.40 -3.71
C SER A 474 -2.29 -24.70 -4.52
N ASP A 475 -1.76 -24.63 -5.74
CA ASP A 475 -1.54 -25.81 -6.57
C ASP A 475 -0.30 -26.62 -6.12
N GLU A 476 0.53 -26.07 -5.22
CA GLU A 476 1.71 -26.70 -4.65
C GLU A 476 1.52 -27.07 -3.16
N PRO A 477 1.26 -28.36 -2.83
CA PRO A 477 1.06 -28.79 -1.45
C PRO A 477 2.26 -28.51 -0.52
N THR A 478 3.47 -28.40 -1.08
CA THR A 478 4.70 -28.10 -0.34
C THR A 478 4.71 -26.69 0.26
N ALA A 479 3.96 -25.74 -0.31
CA ALA A 479 3.83 -24.39 0.24
C ALA A 479 3.18 -24.40 1.65
N GLY A 480 2.30 -25.38 1.93
CA GLY A 480 1.67 -25.55 3.23
C GLY A 480 2.55 -26.18 4.31
N VAL A 481 3.75 -26.68 3.96
CA VAL A 481 4.60 -27.42 4.91
C VAL A 481 5.01 -26.59 6.12
N PRO A 482 5.58 -25.39 5.96
CA PRO A 482 5.97 -24.56 7.11
C PRO A 482 4.78 -24.20 8.02
N PHE A 483 3.59 -24.05 7.43
CA PHE A 483 2.39 -23.68 8.16
C PHE A 483 1.85 -24.82 9.03
N TYR A 484 1.69 -26.04 8.50
CA TYR A 484 1.25 -27.15 9.36
C TYR A 484 2.31 -27.49 10.41
N GLN A 485 3.61 -27.35 10.09
CA GLN A 485 4.70 -27.57 11.05
C GLN A 485 4.60 -26.61 12.25
N THR A 486 4.20 -25.36 11.97
CA THR A 486 3.92 -24.35 13.00
C THR A 486 2.72 -24.70 13.87
N LEU A 487 1.75 -25.46 13.38
CA LEU A 487 0.59 -25.90 14.16
C LEU A 487 0.92 -27.15 15.00
N ILE A 488 1.57 -28.15 14.41
CA ILE A 488 1.83 -29.43 15.09
C ILE A 488 2.82 -29.31 16.27
N GLN A 489 3.66 -28.26 16.30
CA GLN A 489 4.54 -27.98 17.45
C GLN A 489 3.77 -27.65 18.74
N TYR A 490 2.50 -27.27 18.66
CA TYR A 490 1.65 -27.00 19.83
C TYR A 490 0.89 -28.23 20.32
N LEU A 491 0.80 -29.32 19.53
CA LEU A 491 0.12 -30.55 19.96
C LEU A 491 0.75 -31.22 21.21
N PRO A 492 2.06 -31.08 21.47
CA PRO A 492 2.65 -31.54 22.74
C PRO A 492 2.49 -30.56 23.91
N ASP A 493 1.93 -29.36 23.71
CA ASP A 493 1.76 -28.35 24.77
C ASP A 493 0.74 -28.82 25.81
N ALA A 494 1.20 -29.21 27.00
CA ALA A 494 0.33 -29.67 28.07
C ALA A 494 -0.17 -28.59 29.00
N LEU A 495 0.19 -27.34 28.72
CA LEU A 495 -0.24 -26.19 29.51
C LEU A 495 -1.54 -25.60 28.98
N SER A 496 -1.89 -25.80 27.71
CA SER A 496 -3.15 -25.29 27.14
C SER A 496 -3.83 -26.27 26.21
N ASP A 497 -4.98 -26.79 26.68
CA ASP A 497 -5.90 -27.58 25.87
C ASP A 497 -6.45 -26.75 24.70
N GLU A 498 -6.70 -25.46 24.92
CA GLU A 498 -7.21 -24.54 23.91
C GLU A 498 -6.26 -24.43 22.71
N LYS A 499 -4.95 -24.29 22.94
CA LYS A 499 -3.98 -24.25 21.83
C LYS A 499 -3.99 -25.52 21.01
N ARG A 500 -4.05 -26.69 21.66
CA ARG A 500 -4.10 -27.98 20.95
C ARG A 500 -5.38 -28.12 20.14
N ILE A 501 -6.52 -27.75 20.73
CA ILE A 501 -7.83 -27.76 20.09
C ILE A 501 -7.81 -26.85 18.85
N VAL A 502 -7.32 -25.62 18.98
CA VAL A 502 -7.25 -24.68 17.86
C VAL A 502 -6.31 -25.20 16.77
N ALA A 503 -5.12 -25.69 17.14
CA ALA A 503 -4.19 -26.27 16.18
C ALA A 503 -4.83 -27.42 15.38
N LEU A 504 -5.53 -28.36 16.04
CA LEU A 504 -6.23 -29.45 15.36
C LEU A 504 -7.39 -28.96 14.50
N LYS A 505 -8.19 -27.99 14.97
CA LYS A 505 -9.26 -27.38 14.16
C LYS A 505 -8.70 -26.74 12.88
N THR A 506 -7.59 -26.01 12.99
CA THR A 506 -6.92 -25.43 11.81
C THR A 506 -6.34 -26.51 10.90
N LEU A 507 -5.66 -27.53 11.44
CA LEU A 507 -5.11 -28.65 10.67
C LEU A 507 -6.20 -29.42 9.92
N SER A 508 -7.39 -29.57 10.49
CA SER A 508 -8.52 -30.25 9.84
C SER A 508 -9.02 -29.55 8.57
N LYS A 509 -8.73 -28.25 8.43
CA LYS A 509 -9.06 -27.48 7.21
C LYS A 509 -8.07 -27.72 6.06
N LEU A 510 -6.85 -28.21 6.33
CA LEU A 510 -5.81 -28.47 5.32
C LEU A 510 -6.02 -29.81 4.60
N ARG A 511 -7.23 -30.08 4.11
CA ARG A 511 -7.59 -31.41 3.61
C ARG A 511 -6.85 -31.79 2.34
N CYS A 512 -6.87 -30.95 1.30
CA CYS A 512 -6.26 -31.29 0.01
C CYS A 512 -4.73 -31.31 0.12
N THR A 513 -4.17 -30.31 0.81
CA THR A 513 -2.74 -30.20 1.06
C THR A 513 -2.22 -31.43 1.80
N MET A 514 -2.83 -31.79 2.94
CA MET A 514 -2.36 -32.93 3.74
C MET A 514 -2.61 -34.26 3.05
N THR A 515 -3.74 -34.44 2.35
CA THR A 515 -4.00 -35.67 1.57
C THR A 515 -2.90 -35.89 0.52
N SER A 516 -2.46 -34.83 -0.16
CA SER A 516 -1.40 -34.91 -1.15
C SER A 516 -0.04 -35.24 -0.53
N LEU A 517 0.31 -34.58 0.58
CA LEU A 517 1.57 -34.83 1.30
C LEU A 517 1.65 -36.23 1.90
N LEU A 518 0.52 -36.75 2.44
CA LEU A 518 0.44 -38.11 2.98
C LEU A 518 0.66 -39.16 1.88
N LYS A 519 0.00 -39.02 0.73
CA LYS A 519 0.19 -39.91 -0.43
C LYS A 519 1.64 -39.93 -0.95
N ARG A 520 2.36 -38.82 -0.80
CA ARG A 520 3.77 -38.69 -1.19
C ARG A 520 4.74 -39.10 -0.07
N HIS A 521 4.25 -39.48 1.11
CA HIS A 521 5.04 -39.76 2.31
C HIS A 521 5.98 -38.59 2.72
N GLN A 522 5.54 -37.34 2.54
CA GLN A 522 6.34 -36.12 2.76
C GLN A 522 6.06 -35.41 4.11
N CYS A 523 5.26 -36.01 5.01
CA CYS A 523 4.88 -35.38 6.29
C CYS A 523 4.89 -36.37 7.49
N PRO A 524 6.02 -37.05 7.77
CA PRO A 524 6.11 -38.04 8.85
C PRO A 524 5.93 -37.44 10.25
N ASP A 525 6.28 -36.17 10.43
CA ASP A 525 6.05 -35.38 11.64
C ASP A 525 4.57 -35.14 11.90
N PHE A 526 3.78 -34.84 10.87
CA PHE A 526 2.32 -34.75 10.97
C PHE A 526 1.71 -36.09 11.40
N VAL A 527 2.09 -37.19 10.74
CA VAL A 527 1.61 -38.55 11.09
C VAL A 527 1.91 -38.85 12.55
N HIS A 528 3.14 -38.57 12.99
CA HIS A 528 3.54 -38.77 14.39
C HIS A 528 2.67 -37.97 15.36
N ARG A 529 2.55 -36.66 15.15
CA ARG A 529 1.86 -35.78 16.09
C ARG A 529 0.36 -36.02 16.14
N ILE A 530 -0.29 -36.27 15.00
CA ILE A 530 -1.71 -36.62 14.96
C ILE A 530 -1.96 -38.00 15.61
N PHE A 531 -1.08 -38.98 15.38
CA PHE A 531 -1.21 -40.29 16.00
C PHE A 531 -1.16 -40.21 17.53
N VAL A 532 -0.22 -39.44 18.09
CA VAL A 532 -0.15 -39.21 19.55
C VAL A 532 -1.39 -38.48 20.07
N ALA A 533 -1.87 -37.45 19.36
CA ALA A 533 -3.03 -36.65 19.78
C ALA A 533 -4.35 -37.46 19.90
N ARG A 534 -4.47 -38.62 19.22
CA ARG A 534 -5.60 -39.56 19.40
C ARG A 534 -5.69 -40.18 20.80
N PHE A 535 -4.61 -40.07 21.57
CA PHE A 535 -4.52 -40.58 22.93
C PHE A 535 -4.38 -39.44 23.94
N ASP A 536 -4.67 -38.20 23.55
CA ASP A 536 -4.64 -37.05 24.45
C ASP A 536 -5.59 -37.24 25.65
N SER A 537 -5.22 -36.65 26.78
CA SER A 537 -6.04 -36.62 27.99
C SER A 537 -7.33 -35.81 27.83
N SER A 538 -7.35 -34.84 26.92
CA SER A 538 -8.52 -34.05 26.57
C SER A 538 -9.40 -34.79 25.55
N VAL A 539 -10.68 -34.94 25.89
CA VAL A 539 -11.67 -35.65 25.06
C VAL A 539 -11.88 -34.94 23.72
N GLU A 540 -11.87 -33.61 23.70
CA GLU A 540 -12.04 -32.84 22.46
C GLU A 540 -10.84 -32.97 21.54
N VAL A 541 -9.61 -32.89 22.08
CA VAL A 541 -8.36 -33.09 21.31
C VAL A 541 -8.34 -34.48 20.70
N LYS A 542 -8.65 -35.51 21.51
CA LYS A 542 -8.77 -36.89 21.05
C LYS A 542 -9.78 -37.03 19.90
N GLY A 543 -10.98 -36.48 20.06
CA GLY A 543 -12.04 -36.56 19.05
C GLY A 543 -11.64 -35.91 17.73
N LEU A 544 -11.04 -34.71 17.79
CA LEU A 544 -10.54 -34.01 16.59
C LEU A 544 -9.41 -34.79 15.90
N ALA A 545 -8.46 -35.35 16.65
CA ALA A 545 -7.37 -36.13 16.09
C ALA A 545 -7.86 -37.45 15.46
N GLU A 546 -8.84 -38.12 16.07
CA GLU A 546 -9.49 -39.31 15.50
C GLU A 546 -10.23 -38.99 14.20
N GLN A 547 -10.92 -37.85 14.15
CA GLN A 547 -11.57 -37.36 12.95
C GLN A 547 -10.56 -37.10 11.84
N ILE A 548 -9.49 -36.35 12.10
CA ILE A 548 -8.42 -36.07 11.12
C ILE A 548 -7.81 -37.36 10.58
N CYS A 549 -7.51 -38.33 11.46
CA CYS A 549 -6.98 -39.62 11.02
C CYS A 549 -7.93 -40.36 10.07
N THR A 550 -9.23 -40.29 10.33
CA THR A 550 -10.25 -40.94 9.50
C THR A 550 -10.43 -40.21 8.18
N ASP A 551 -10.57 -38.89 8.22
CA ASP A 551 -10.85 -38.04 7.05
C ASP A 551 -9.69 -38.02 6.04
N LEU A 552 -8.44 -38.10 6.53
CA LEU A 552 -7.23 -38.10 5.71
C LEU A 552 -6.64 -39.50 5.46
N ASN A 553 -7.25 -40.56 6.01
CA ASN A 553 -6.73 -41.93 5.98
C ASN A 553 -5.25 -42.00 6.41
N VAL A 554 -4.94 -41.49 7.59
CA VAL A 554 -3.56 -41.46 8.11
C VAL A 554 -3.10 -42.88 8.42
N GLU A 555 -2.10 -43.35 7.66
CA GLU A 555 -1.46 -44.64 7.86
C GLU A 555 -0.18 -44.50 8.69
N VAL A 556 0.01 -45.45 9.60
CA VAL A 556 1.18 -45.52 10.46
C VAL A 556 2.14 -46.56 9.87
N ASN A 557 3.45 -46.31 9.95
CA ASN A 557 4.50 -47.22 9.51
C ASN A 557 5.43 -47.62 10.66
N VAL A 558 6.30 -48.61 10.44
CA VAL A 558 7.22 -49.13 11.47
C VAL A 558 8.17 -48.05 12.00
N GLU A 559 8.54 -47.08 11.17
CA GLU A 559 9.47 -45.98 11.51
C GLU A 559 8.92 -45.06 12.62
N LEU A 560 7.60 -45.06 12.84
CA LEU A 560 6.98 -44.27 13.91
C LEU A 560 7.44 -44.70 15.32
N CYS A 561 7.83 -45.97 15.49
CA CYS A 561 8.27 -46.51 16.79
C CYS A 561 9.39 -45.66 17.41
N GLU A 562 10.42 -45.32 16.62
CA GLU A 562 11.55 -44.55 17.11
C GLU A 562 11.14 -43.13 17.53
N LYS A 563 10.25 -42.50 16.76
CA LYS A 563 9.74 -41.14 17.03
C LYS A 563 8.95 -41.09 18.32
N LEU A 564 8.06 -42.07 18.57
CA LEU A 564 7.29 -42.17 19.81
C LEU A 564 8.21 -42.31 21.03
N LEU A 565 9.27 -43.11 20.92
CA LEU A 565 10.24 -43.34 22.00
C LEU A 565 11.11 -42.11 22.31
N ASP A 566 11.24 -41.19 21.36
CA ASP A 566 11.96 -39.92 21.54
C ASP A 566 11.07 -38.82 22.15
N ASP A 567 9.74 -38.94 22.02
CA ASP A 567 8.74 -37.92 22.41
C ASP A 567 8.41 -37.88 23.91
N VAL A 568 8.97 -38.81 24.68
CA VAL A 568 8.63 -39.14 26.08
C VAL A 568 9.05 -38.05 27.10
N LYS A 569 9.62 -36.93 26.66
CA LYS A 569 10.47 -36.08 27.51
C LYS A 569 9.78 -34.94 28.29
N PHE A 570 8.49 -34.65 28.13
CA PHE A 570 7.88 -33.45 28.73
C PHE A 570 6.39 -33.56 29.13
N GLU A 571 6.02 -32.91 30.25
CA GLU A 571 4.66 -32.57 30.73
C GLU A 571 3.55 -33.66 30.75
N LYS A 572 2.38 -33.32 31.31
CA LYS A 572 1.27 -34.25 31.65
C LYS A 572 0.72 -35.01 30.44
N ILE A 573 0.68 -34.38 29.26
CA ILE A 573 0.18 -35.02 28.04
C ILE A 573 1.07 -36.15 27.60
N ASN A 574 2.39 -35.93 27.47
CA ASN A 574 3.26 -37.01 26.99
C ASN A 574 3.36 -38.13 28.03
N LEU A 575 3.08 -37.88 29.32
CA LEU A 575 2.97 -38.92 30.34
C LEU A 575 1.73 -39.82 30.19
N THR A 576 0.75 -39.44 29.37
CA THR A 576 -0.49 -40.21 29.13
C THR A 576 -0.60 -40.63 27.67
N ALA A 577 -0.53 -39.68 26.74
CA ALA A 577 -0.77 -39.89 25.31
C ALA A 577 0.31 -40.75 24.65
N VAL A 578 1.59 -40.47 24.90
CA VAL A 578 2.70 -41.23 24.27
C VAL A 578 2.72 -42.70 24.73
N PRO A 579 2.58 -43.04 26.04
CA PRO A 579 2.46 -44.43 26.48
C PRO A 579 1.29 -45.19 25.84
N GLU A 580 0.10 -44.58 25.79
CA GLU A 580 -1.07 -45.22 25.18
C GLU A 580 -0.93 -45.33 23.65
N ALA A 581 -0.34 -44.33 22.99
CA ALA A 581 0.00 -44.37 21.57
C ALA A 581 1.02 -45.49 21.28
N LEU A 582 2.07 -45.62 22.09
CA LEU A 582 3.07 -46.69 21.95
C LEU A 582 2.44 -48.07 22.14
N LYS A 583 1.57 -48.24 23.14
CA LYS A 583 0.82 -49.48 23.36
C LYS A 583 -0.05 -49.83 22.15
N ALA A 584 -0.81 -48.87 21.63
CA ALA A 584 -1.62 -49.06 20.44
C ALA A 584 -0.76 -49.41 19.21
N PHE A 585 0.38 -48.74 19.05
CA PHE A 585 1.34 -49.01 17.98
C PHE A 585 1.91 -50.43 18.05
N ILE A 586 2.40 -50.88 19.21
CA ILE A 586 2.96 -52.22 19.40
C ILE A 586 1.91 -53.31 19.20
N THR A 587 0.63 -53.02 19.48
CA THR A 587 -0.47 -53.95 19.16
C THR A 587 -0.59 -54.20 17.66
N VAL A 588 -0.32 -53.18 16.83
CA VAL A 588 -0.32 -53.28 15.35
C VAL A 588 0.99 -53.85 14.82
N TYR A 589 2.13 -53.51 15.45
CA TYR A 589 3.48 -53.97 15.08
C TYR A 589 4.18 -54.72 16.23
N PRO A 590 3.77 -55.96 16.57
CA PRO A 590 4.32 -56.69 17.72
C PRO A 590 5.83 -56.94 17.65
N ASN A 591 6.39 -57.00 16.43
CA ASN A 591 7.82 -57.23 16.21
C ASN A 591 8.70 -56.09 16.77
N GLU A 592 8.14 -54.89 16.93
CA GLU A 592 8.86 -53.73 17.47
C GLU A 592 8.96 -53.73 19.01
N MET A 593 8.28 -54.67 19.70
CA MET A 593 8.25 -54.74 21.16
C MET A 593 9.66 -54.84 21.77
N ASN A 594 10.50 -55.72 21.22
CA ASN A 594 11.86 -55.90 21.73
C ASN A 594 12.71 -54.64 21.55
N THR A 595 12.61 -54.00 20.38
CA THR A 595 13.30 -52.74 20.08
C THR A 595 12.89 -51.64 21.06
N ALA A 596 11.58 -51.49 21.29
CA ALA A 596 11.03 -50.52 22.23
C ALA A 596 11.53 -50.78 23.65
N LEU A 597 11.40 -52.00 24.18
CA LEU A 597 11.84 -52.36 25.54
C LEU A 597 13.35 -52.13 25.74
N ILE A 598 14.18 -52.43 24.73
CA ILE A 598 15.62 -52.16 24.78
C ILE A 598 15.88 -50.65 24.89
N LYS A 599 15.27 -49.82 24.03
CA LYS A 599 15.46 -48.36 24.06
C LYS A 599 14.95 -47.76 25.36
N LEU A 600 13.75 -48.15 25.82
CA LEU A 600 13.19 -47.71 27.10
C LEU A 600 14.13 -48.05 28.27
N LYS A 601 14.69 -49.27 28.28
CA LYS A 601 15.61 -49.73 29.35
C LYS A 601 16.91 -48.93 29.35
N THR A 602 17.51 -48.77 28.17
CA THR A 602 18.75 -48.02 28.00
C THR A 602 18.59 -46.60 28.52
N VAL A 603 17.58 -45.87 28.06
CA VAL A 603 17.37 -44.47 28.46
C VAL A 603 16.98 -44.36 29.94
N TYR A 604 16.16 -45.29 30.45
CA TYR A 604 15.80 -45.30 31.88
C TYR A 604 17.02 -45.51 32.79
N GLU A 605 17.96 -46.39 32.43
CA GLU A 605 19.20 -46.61 33.17
C GLU A 605 20.15 -45.41 33.07
N GLU A 606 20.29 -44.82 31.88
CA GLU A 606 21.13 -43.62 31.66
C GLU A 606 20.65 -42.44 32.50
N THR A 607 19.34 -42.25 32.56
CA THR A 607 18.71 -41.13 33.29
C THR A 607 18.70 -41.33 34.80
N LYS A 608 19.11 -42.48 35.37
CA LYS A 608 19.31 -42.64 36.84
C LYS A 608 20.41 -41.74 37.39
N LYS A 609 21.42 -41.43 36.57
CA LYS A 609 22.50 -40.52 36.96
C LYS A 609 22.03 -39.07 36.73
N PRO A 610 22.32 -38.14 37.67
CA PRO A 610 22.13 -36.72 37.42
C PRO A 610 22.91 -36.29 36.17
N SER A 611 22.33 -35.40 35.35
CA SER A 611 23.01 -34.84 34.17
C SER A 611 23.57 -33.44 34.46
N GLY A 612 24.66 -33.10 33.78
CA GLY A 612 25.37 -31.84 33.98
C GLY A 612 26.18 -31.81 35.28
N GLY A 613 26.65 -30.62 35.63
CA GLY A 613 27.56 -30.41 36.75
C GLY A 613 28.90 -29.91 36.26
N GLU A 614 29.18 -28.64 36.52
CA GLU A 614 30.49 -28.05 36.21
C GLU A 614 31.19 -27.75 37.52
N VAL A 615 32.47 -28.10 37.58
CA VAL A 615 33.35 -27.76 38.70
C VAL A 615 34.51 -26.92 38.17
N ASP A 616 34.88 -25.89 38.91
CA ASP A 616 36.02 -25.04 38.55
C ASP A 616 37.35 -25.81 38.69
N GLN A 617 38.44 -25.15 38.30
CA GLN A 617 39.80 -25.67 38.44
C GLN A 617 40.21 -25.98 39.90
N PHE A 618 39.41 -25.57 40.89
CA PHE A 618 39.60 -25.83 42.32
C PHE A 618 38.60 -26.86 42.88
N GLY A 619 37.80 -27.50 42.02
CA GLY A 619 36.81 -28.52 42.41
C GLY A 619 35.54 -27.96 43.06
N ARG A 620 35.28 -26.65 42.94
CA ARG A 620 34.06 -26.02 43.46
C ARG A 620 32.97 -26.09 42.41
N LEU A 621 31.76 -26.45 42.85
CA LEU A 621 30.59 -26.49 41.98
C LEU A 621 30.30 -25.10 41.38
N ILE A 622 30.33 -25.01 40.06
CA ILE A 622 29.86 -23.85 39.27
C ILE A 622 28.39 -24.07 38.90
N VAL A 623 28.06 -25.27 38.43
CA VAL A 623 26.70 -25.67 38.03
C VAL A 623 26.34 -26.95 38.77
N ALA A 624 25.16 -27.01 39.36
CA ALA A 624 24.69 -28.20 40.06
C ALA A 624 24.25 -29.30 39.09
N PRO A 625 24.63 -30.57 39.31
CA PRO A 625 24.04 -31.69 38.59
C PRO A 625 22.52 -31.71 38.80
N LYS A 626 21.76 -31.83 37.71
CA LYS A 626 20.29 -31.84 37.74
C LYS A 626 19.79 -33.27 37.66
N ASP A 627 18.88 -33.63 38.57
CA ASP A 627 18.20 -34.92 38.50
C ASP A 627 17.26 -34.97 37.29
N GLN A 628 17.25 -36.11 36.60
CA GLN A 628 16.48 -36.36 35.37
C GLN A 628 15.17 -37.12 35.67
N SER A 629 14.56 -36.86 36.82
CA SER A 629 13.38 -37.59 37.31
C SER A 629 12.16 -37.48 36.40
N SER A 630 11.93 -36.33 35.77
CA SER A 630 10.85 -36.13 34.80
C SER A 630 11.01 -37.02 33.57
N THR A 631 12.23 -37.10 33.03
CA THR A 631 12.54 -37.99 31.91
C THR A 631 12.34 -39.45 32.31
N ARG A 632 12.90 -39.88 33.46
CA ARG A 632 12.69 -41.24 33.97
C ARG A 632 11.22 -41.59 34.11
N LEU A 633 10.40 -40.67 34.61
CA LEU A 633 8.97 -40.87 34.79
C LEU A 633 8.26 -41.16 33.47
N GLY A 634 8.55 -40.41 32.40
CA GLY A 634 7.97 -40.68 31.08
C GLY A 634 8.29 -42.08 30.57
N TYR A 635 9.57 -42.49 30.65
CA TYR A 635 9.98 -43.83 30.24
C TYR A 635 9.35 -44.93 31.12
N ALA A 636 9.18 -44.68 32.41
CA ALA A 636 8.47 -45.59 33.31
C ALA A 636 6.98 -45.74 32.95
N CYS A 637 6.30 -44.65 32.56
CA CYS A 637 4.92 -44.72 32.08
C CYS A 637 4.81 -45.57 30.81
N CYS A 638 5.75 -45.45 29.86
CA CYS A 638 5.79 -46.33 28.68
C CYS A 638 6.00 -47.80 29.05
N PHE A 639 6.88 -48.11 30.01
CA PHE A 639 7.02 -49.48 30.53
C PHE A 639 5.73 -50.01 31.12
N LEU A 640 5.03 -49.19 31.91
CA LEU A 640 3.75 -49.57 32.52
C LEU A 640 2.66 -49.80 31.47
N ALA A 641 2.64 -49.04 30.37
CA ALA A 641 1.67 -49.22 29.30
C ALA A 641 1.90 -50.49 28.46
N LEU A 642 3.15 -50.95 28.36
CA LEU A 642 3.54 -52.17 27.63
C LEU A 642 3.55 -53.45 28.48
N ALA A 643 3.42 -53.32 29.81
CA ALA A 643 3.28 -54.44 30.74
C ALA A 643 1.86 -55.00 30.73
#